data_AF-A0A8H5ZUQ8-F1
#
_entry.id   AF-A0A8H5ZUQ8-F1
#
_cell.length_a   1.000
_cell.length_b   1.000
_cell.length_c   1.000
_cell.angle_alpha   90.00
_cell.angle_beta   90.00
_cell.angle_gamma   90.00
#
_symmetry.space_group_name_H-M   'P 1'
#
loop_
_entity.id
_entity.type
_entity.pdbx_description
1 polymer ?
#
loop_
_entity_poly.entity_id
_entity_poly.type
_entity_poly.pdbx_seq_one_letter_code
_entity_poly.pdbx_strand_id
1 'polypeptide(L)'
;MLSPANTNTGLNVIALISGGKDSLYSLLHCLCNGHKVIALANLHPAPDAQTEDLDSFMYQTIGHNVIPLYESALGIPLYRAPISGGAVDTARIYRSDAEDQMAESVAEDETESLVPLLRRVMRAHPEANALSAGAILSTYQRTRIENVAARLGLSPLAWLWMYPELPAPGERRGLATQAGLLEDMAAVGCEARIIKVASGGLDEGALWGDVSSKDGVVRKRVERGMRRFVTGGDISGAVLGEGGEYESLAIDGPGFLWKARIEIEEREVCTGEGGVGFVRLRGARCVAKEDGLDMRPEDVRRPALLDETFARVYDGLLPLRVLEAPSVKPRDSAAWRLPEVSQSRNGGTWAVSNITAPEAGPGAGEQMEAIAEKIRGILDATGTRMAADIVFATVLIRSMVDFPLLNNIYVSLFKKPNPPARATVACGDSLPEGVKIMVSLVVDLGSRDLRQGLHVQSRSYWAPANIGPYSQAMSIPTNTSERLVYIAGQIPLEPASMNIVAGPQPWLESYSLRAVLALQHMWRIGAAMQVDWWLGSVAYLTGDHIGAKAQVAWNLWETMHAQHTDSDGEDEEPTLDAWDIKYGGRAHEQPIKPEAAALPNMSIVQSDVLVPPFFAVQVAELPRGSDVEWQGLGYRCGGLKMVAEDLDVGRKIDTITENLRYTGIEIDEFDSDLDSCLQHILDRYSARSVSHAILYTAQPLFGNFWPGQVVPCMSVWGQKGRQLAAGIILQTHNPTDARTSTE
;
A
#
# COMPACT_ATOMS: atom_id res chain seq x y z
N MET A 1 15.06 20.33 -13.75
CA MET A 1 14.91 21.42 -12.76
C MET A 1 14.41 20.81 -11.47
N LEU A 2 15.31 20.47 -10.55
CA LEU A 2 14.94 20.13 -9.18
C LEU A 2 14.86 21.45 -8.42
N SER A 3 13.65 21.83 -8.01
CA SER A 3 13.44 23.04 -7.22
C SER A 3 14.10 22.86 -5.84
N PRO A 4 14.78 23.89 -5.31
CA PRO A 4 15.22 23.91 -3.93
C PRO A 4 14.01 23.85 -3.00
N ALA A 5 14.23 23.42 -1.76
CA ALA A 5 13.24 23.36 -0.68
C ALA A 5 12.30 24.57 -0.68
N ASN A 6 11.13 24.40 -1.30
CA ASN A 6 10.11 25.44 -1.37
C ASN A 6 9.03 25.08 -0.35
N THR A 7 8.76 26.06 0.51
CA THR A 7 7.50 26.28 1.24
C THR A 7 6.35 25.45 0.70
N ASN A 8 5.65 24.71 1.57
CA ASN A 8 4.50 23.86 1.25
C ASN A 8 3.44 24.61 0.41
N THR A 9 3.62 24.66 -0.91
CA THR A 9 2.67 25.29 -1.83
C THR A 9 1.54 24.30 -2.02
N GLY A 10 0.34 24.65 -1.56
CA GLY A 10 -0.86 23.84 -1.74
C GLY A 10 -1.08 23.45 -3.20
N LEU A 11 -1.67 22.27 -3.41
CA LEU A 11 -2.08 21.81 -4.74
C LEU A 11 -3.31 22.59 -5.22
N ASN A 12 -3.47 22.71 -6.55
CA ASN A 12 -4.67 23.24 -7.18
C ASN A 12 -5.52 22.06 -7.67
N VAL A 13 -6.61 21.82 -6.95
CA VAL A 13 -7.38 20.58 -6.98
C VAL A 13 -8.63 20.73 -7.82
N ILE A 14 -8.80 19.79 -8.76
CA ILE A 14 -10.10 19.48 -9.37
C ILE A 14 -10.78 18.44 -8.46
N ALA A 15 -11.96 18.73 -7.94
CA ALA A 15 -12.68 17.80 -7.09
C ALA A 15 -13.77 17.05 -7.87
N LEU A 16 -13.69 15.73 -7.89
CA LEU A 16 -14.78 14.87 -8.38
C LEU A 16 -15.90 14.86 -7.34
N ILE A 17 -17.08 15.31 -7.74
CA ILE A 17 -18.24 15.40 -6.86
C ILE A 17 -19.39 14.52 -7.37
N SER A 18 -19.96 13.75 -6.46
CA SER A 18 -21.12 12.88 -6.72
C SER A 18 -22.43 13.49 -6.20
N GLY A 19 -22.36 14.44 -5.27
CA GLY A 19 -23.50 14.86 -4.47
C GLY A 19 -23.45 14.31 -3.05
N GLY A 20 -22.85 13.13 -2.85
CA GLY A 20 -22.84 12.43 -1.57
C GLY A 20 -21.82 12.94 -0.56
N LYS A 21 -22.01 12.48 0.69
CA LYS A 21 -21.23 12.85 1.89
C LYS A 21 -19.71 12.74 1.67
N ASP A 22 -19.26 11.70 0.99
CA ASP A 22 -17.83 11.35 0.91
C ASP A 22 -17.08 12.31 -0.01
N SER A 23 -17.69 12.63 -1.16
CA SER A 23 -17.09 13.56 -2.11
C SER A 23 -16.90 14.94 -1.48
N LEU A 24 -17.88 15.45 -0.73
CA LEU A 24 -17.80 16.76 -0.06
C LEU A 24 -16.88 16.76 1.15
N TYR A 25 -16.87 15.68 1.94
CA TYR A 25 -15.95 15.57 3.08
C TYR A 25 -14.49 15.48 2.61
N SER A 26 -14.22 14.84 1.46
CA SER A 26 -12.90 14.84 0.82
C SER A 26 -12.39 16.26 0.47
N LEU A 27 -13.28 17.19 0.09
CA LEU A 27 -12.90 18.60 -0.11
C LEU A 27 -12.44 19.27 1.20
N LEU A 28 -13.06 18.95 2.34
CA LEU A 28 -12.65 19.49 3.63
C LEU A 28 -11.21 19.08 3.94
N HIS A 29 -10.83 17.83 3.64
CA HIS A 29 -9.44 17.38 3.78
C HIS A 29 -8.50 18.03 2.77
N CYS A 30 -8.93 18.35 1.55
CA CYS A 30 -8.10 19.16 0.64
C CYS A 30 -7.75 20.51 1.28
N LEU A 31 -8.74 21.21 1.83
CA LEU A 31 -8.52 22.51 2.49
C LEU A 31 -7.68 22.38 3.76
N CYS A 32 -7.95 21.36 4.59
CA CYS A 32 -7.20 21.06 5.81
C CYS A 32 -5.70 20.79 5.54
N ASN A 33 -5.37 20.14 4.42
CA ASN A 33 -3.98 19.92 3.99
C ASN A 33 -3.39 21.12 3.22
N GLY A 34 -4.05 22.29 3.28
CA GLY A 34 -3.57 23.53 2.68
C GLY A 34 -3.68 23.57 1.16
N HIS A 35 -4.50 22.72 0.54
CA HIS A 35 -4.74 22.75 -0.91
C HIS A 35 -5.90 23.67 -1.26
N LYS A 36 -5.94 24.11 -2.52
CA LYS A 36 -6.99 24.97 -3.06
C LYS A 36 -7.87 24.17 -4.01
N VAL A 37 -9.16 24.09 -3.73
CA VAL A 37 -10.14 23.52 -4.67
C VAL A 37 -10.52 24.60 -5.68
N ILE A 38 -10.20 24.38 -6.95
CA ILE A 38 -10.37 25.40 -8.00
C ILE A 38 -11.52 25.10 -8.96
N ALA A 39 -11.97 23.85 -9.03
CA ALA A 39 -13.04 23.42 -9.89
C ALA A 39 -13.72 22.16 -9.34
N LEU A 40 -15.03 22.06 -9.57
CA LEU A 40 -15.83 20.87 -9.34
C LEU A 40 -16.06 20.17 -10.68
N ALA A 41 -15.94 18.84 -10.69
CA ALA A 41 -16.21 18.02 -11.86
C ALA A 41 -17.23 16.93 -11.51
N ASN A 42 -18.27 16.80 -12.33
CA ASN A 42 -19.33 15.82 -12.13
C ASN A 42 -19.69 15.15 -13.47
N LEU A 43 -19.85 13.84 -13.43
CA LEU A 43 -20.50 13.09 -14.51
C LEU A 43 -21.96 12.81 -14.12
N HIS A 44 -22.86 12.84 -15.10
CA HIS A 44 -24.29 12.66 -14.88
C HIS A 44 -24.94 11.77 -15.94
N PRO A 45 -26.09 11.15 -15.65
CA PRO A 45 -26.86 10.42 -16.66
C PRO A 45 -27.12 11.25 -17.92
N ALA A 46 -27.12 10.62 -19.09
CA ALA A 46 -27.50 11.27 -20.35
C ALA A 46 -28.98 11.70 -20.31
N PRO A 47 -29.36 12.84 -20.93
CA PRO A 47 -30.73 13.38 -20.89
C PRO A 47 -31.82 12.43 -21.42
N ASP A 48 -31.42 11.47 -22.25
CA ASP A 48 -32.21 10.49 -22.98
C ASP A 48 -32.25 9.10 -22.32
N ALA A 49 -31.64 8.95 -21.14
CA ALA A 49 -31.77 7.74 -20.33
C ALA A 49 -33.24 7.55 -19.87
N GLN A 50 -33.82 6.37 -20.14
CA GLN A 50 -35.21 6.05 -19.80
C GLN A 50 -35.44 5.87 -18.28
N THR A 51 -34.37 5.75 -17.49
CA THR A 51 -34.38 5.55 -16.03
C THR A 51 -33.50 6.60 -15.34
N GLU A 52 -33.98 7.16 -14.22
CA GLU A 52 -33.20 8.08 -13.37
C GLU A 52 -32.02 7.37 -12.68
N ASP A 53 -32.12 6.05 -12.52
CA ASP A 53 -31.08 5.15 -11.99
C ASP A 53 -30.41 4.44 -13.18
N LEU A 54 -29.16 4.79 -13.46
CA LEU A 54 -28.27 3.97 -14.29
C LEU A 54 -27.48 3.07 -13.33
N ASP A 55 -27.38 1.78 -13.64
CA ASP A 55 -26.54 0.82 -12.90
C ASP A 55 -25.04 1.09 -13.15
N SER A 56 -24.55 2.25 -12.70
CA SER A 56 -23.14 2.64 -12.72
C SER A 56 -22.45 2.19 -11.43
N PHE A 57 -21.29 1.55 -11.55
CA PHE A 57 -20.48 1.16 -10.40
C PHE A 57 -19.53 2.26 -9.94
N MET A 58 -19.24 3.23 -10.83
CA MET A 58 -18.36 4.34 -10.55
C MET A 58 -19.12 5.56 -10.01
N TYR A 59 -20.29 5.89 -10.58
CA TYR A 59 -20.93 7.19 -10.34
C TYR A 59 -22.30 7.09 -9.66
N GLN A 60 -22.51 7.98 -8.68
CA GLN A 60 -23.83 8.23 -8.13
C GLN A 60 -24.72 8.93 -9.17
N THR A 61 -25.90 8.37 -9.43
CA THR A 61 -26.84 8.86 -10.46
C THR A 61 -28.07 9.52 -9.84
N ILE A 62 -28.48 9.08 -8.64
CA ILE A 62 -29.60 9.66 -7.90
C ILE A 62 -29.19 11.00 -7.27
N GLY A 63 -30.10 11.99 -7.36
CA GLY A 63 -29.87 13.34 -6.83
C GLY A 63 -29.06 14.26 -7.74
N HIS A 64 -28.67 13.81 -8.95
CA HIS A 64 -27.84 14.61 -9.87
C HIS A 64 -28.46 15.95 -10.32
N ASN A 65 -29.78 16.11 -10.16
CA ASN A 65 -30.51 17.35 -10.44
C ASN A 65 -30.19 18.48 -9.44
N VAL A 66 -29.69 18.13 -8.25
CA VAL A 66 -29.30 19.11 -7.20
C VAL A 66 -27.87 19.61 -7.39
N ILE A 67 -26.99 18.80 -8.01
CA ILE A 67 -25.56 19.09 -8.17
C ILE A 67 -25.26 20.47 -8.81
N PRO A 68 -26.01 20.97 -9.81
CA PRO A 68 -25.83 22.34 -10.33
C PRO A 68 -25.78 23.43 -9.26
N LEU A 69 -26.51 23.25 -8.15
CA LEU A 69 -26.53 24.22 -7.06
C LEU A 69 -25.21 24.29 -6.29
N TYR A 70 -24.35 23.28 -6.35
CA TYR A 70 -23.05 23.30 -5.67
C TYR A 70 -22.12 24.39 -6.17
N GLU A 71 -22.25 24.82 -7.43
CA GLU A 71 -21.48 25.97 -7.93
C GLU A 71 -21.75 27.22 -7.09
N SER A 72 -23.03 27.50 -6.83
CA SER A 72 -23.46 28.64 -6.03
C SER A 72 -23.29 28.38 -4.53
N ALA A 73 -23.56 27.16 -4.06
CA ALA A 73 -23.48 26.80 -2.64
C ALA A 73 -22.04 26.81 -2.12
N LEU A 74 -21.05 26.47 -2.96
CA LEU A 74 -19.64 26.42 -2.58
C LEU A 74 -18.84 27.63 -3.10
N GLY A 75 -19.35 28.32 -4.12
CA GLY A 75 -18.62 29.39 -4.80
C GLY A 75 -17.44 28.88 -5.63
N ILE A 76 -17.54 27.67 -6.16
CA ILE A 76 -16.49 26.99 -6.94
C ILE A 76 -17.05 26.62 -8.32
N PRO A 77 -16.36 26.94 -9.43
CA PRO A 77 -16.84 26.63 -10.79
C PRO A 77 -17.16 25.15 -10.99
N LEU A 78 -18.30 24.86 -11.62
CA LEU A 78 -18.77 23.49 -11.84
C LEU A 78 -18.73 23.11 -13.32
N TYR A 79 -18.08 21.97 -13.61
CA TYR A 79 -18.01 21.39 -14.94
C TYR A 79 -18.74 20.04 -14.96
N ARG A 80 -19.70 19.89 -15.87
CA ARG A 80 -20.53 18.69 -15.99
C ARG A 80 -20.47 18.06 -17.37
N ALA A 81 -20.43 16.74 -17.45
CA ALA A 81 -20.55 16.01 -18.71
C ALA A 81 -21.44 14.77 -18.55
N PRO A 82 -22.14 14.33 -19.61
CA PRO A 82 -22.89 13.08 -19.56
C PRO A 82 -21.94 11.88 -19.47
N ILE A 83 -22.38 10.83 -18.78
CA ILE A 83 -21.74 9.51 -18.83
C ILE A 83 -22.04 8.91 -20.21
N SER A 84 -20.99 8.48 -20.90
CA SER A 84 -21.07 7.69 -22.12
C SER A 84 -20.50 6.30 -21.85
N GLY A 85 -21.15 5.27 -22.39
CA GLY A 85 -20.75 3.87 -22.17
C GLY A 85 -21.34 3.26 -20.90
N GLY A 86 -20.90 2.04 -20.58
CA GLY A 86 -21.26 1.32 -19.34
C GLY A 86 -20.03 0.81 -18.61
N ALA A 87 -20.20 0.04 -17.54
CA ALA A 87 -19.08 -0.62 -16.88
C ALA A 87 -18.59 -1.81 -17.73
N VAL A 88 -17.59 -1.57 -18.58
CA VAL A 88 -17.07 -2.57 -19.53
C VAL A 88 -15.87 -3.30 -18.93
N ASP A 89 -14.88 -2.55 -18.44
CA ASP A 89 -13.79 -3.13 -17.65
C ASP A 89 -14.25 -3.20 -16.20
N THR A 90 -14.60 -4.40 -15.73
CA THR A 90 -15.02 -4.65 -14.34
C THR A 90 -13.88 -5.16 -13.46
N ALA A 91 -12.66 -5.26 -14.00
CA ALA A 91 -11.52 -5.78 -13.26
C ALA A 91 -11.11 -4.84 -12.11
N ARG A 92 -10.49 -5.43 -11.08
CA ARG A 92 -9.90 -4.69 -9.95
C ARG A 92 -8.82 -3.70 -10.39
N ILE A 93 -8.10 -4.03 -11.46
CA ILE A 93 -7.05 -3.20 -12.04
C ILE A 93 -7.52 -2.73 -13.41
N TYR A 94 -7.76 -1.44 -13.53
CA TYR A 94 -8.23 -0.83 -14.77
C TYR A 94 -7.15 -0.84 -15.86
N ARG A 95 -7.51 -1.27 -17.09
CA ARG A 95 -6.63 -1.36 -18.26
C ARG A 95 -5.35 -2.17 -18.00
N SER A 96 -5.49 -3.49 -17.96
CA SER A 96 -4.45 -4.44 -17.57
C SER A 96 -3.30 -4.64 -18.58
N ASP A 97 -3.32 -3.96 -19.73
CA ASP A 97 -2.32 -4.04 -20.79
C ASP A 97 -1.86 -2.65 -21.28
N ALA A 98 -0.57 -2.47 -21.62
CA ALA A 98 -0.01 -1.19 -22.09
C ALA A 98 -0.65 -0.69 -23.39
N GLU A 99 -1.05 -1.60 -24.29
CA GLU A 99 -1.74 -1.23 -25.52
C GLU A 99 -3.09 -0.57 -25.18
N ASP A 100 -3.80 -1.06 -24.16
CA ASP A 100 -5.04 -0.45 -23.65
C ASP A 100 -4.81 0.83 -22.84
N GLN A 101 -3.69 0.94 -22.12
CA GLN A 101 -3.32 2.17 -21.41
C GLN A 101 -2.94 3.32 -22.36
N MET A 102 -2.36 2.98 -23.53
CA MET A 102 -2.01 3.94 -24.59
C MET A 102 -3.15 4.19 -25.59
N ALA A 103 -4.17 3.32 -25.63
CA ALA A 103 -5.34 3.51 -26.48
C ALA A 103 -6.12 4.77 -26.07
N GLU A 104 -6.30 5.70 -27.01
CA GLU A 104 -6.99 6.97 -26.80
C GLU A 104 -8.49 6.80 -26.47
N SER A 105 -9.09 5.64 -26.71
CA SER A 105 -10.49 5.37 -26.40
C SER A 105 -10.84 3.88 -26.40
N VAL A 106 -11.35 3.38 -25.27
CA VAL A 106 -12.41 2.36 -25.29
C VAL A 106 -13.69 3.18 -25.16
N ALA A 107 -14.27 3.61 -26.28
CA ALA A 107 -15.36 4.59 -26.31
C ALA A 107 -16.64 4.15 -25.58
N GLU A 108 -16.65 2.92 -25.06
CA GLU A 108 -17.78 2.26 -24.42
C GLU A 108 -17.65 2.11 -22.89
N ASP A 109 -16.50 2.46 -22.27
CA ASP A 109 -16.32 2.34 -20.80
C ASP A 109 -16.63 3.65 -20.05
N GLU A 110 -17.42 3.56 -18.98
CA GLU A 110 -17.90 4.71 -18.19
C GLU A 110 -16.76 5.55 -17.58
N THR A 111 -15.59 4.95 -17.32
CA THR A 111 -14.43 5.64 -16.76
C THR A 111 -13.87 6.67 -17.74
N GLU A 112 -13.91 6.38 -19.05
CA GLU A 112 -13.32 7.26 -20.07
C GLU A 112 -14.08 8.57 -20.25
N SER A 113 -15.32 8.64 -19.76
CA SER A 113 -16.11 9.88 -19.71
C SER A 113 -15.42 10.98 -18.89
N LEU A 114 -14.54 10.63 -17.93
CA LEU A 114 -13.78 11.61 -17.14
C LEU A 114 -12.74 12.35 -17.95
N VAL A 115 -12.09 11.69 -18.91
CA VAL A 115 -10.96 12.25 -19.67
C VAL A 115 -11.34 13.54 -20.41
N PRO A 116 -12.40 13.59 -21.25
CA PRO A 116 -12.79 14.83 -21.92
C PRO A 116 -13.28 15.91 -20.96
N LEU A 117 -13.97 15.53 -19.88
CA LEU A 117 -14.42 16.45 -18.83
C LEU A 117 -13.23 17.15 -18.17
N LEU A 118 -12.25 16.38 -17.70
CA LEU A 118 -11.07 16.90 -17.02
C LEU A 118 -10.18 17.72 -17.97
N ARG A 119 -10.02 17.30 -19.24
CA ARG A 119 -9.34 18.13 -20.26
C ARG A 119 -10.02 19.47 -20.49
N ARG A 120 -11.35 19.56 -20.36
CA ARG A 120 -12.06 20.85 -20.43
C ARG A 120 -11.80 21.68 -19.18
N VAL A 121 -11.80 21.08 -18.00
CA VAL A 121 -11.48 21.76 -16.74
C VAL A 121 -10.04 22.31 -16.78
N MET A 122 -9.05 21.49 -17.14
CA MET A 122 -7.64 21.89 -17.22
C MET A 122 -7.37 22.97 -18.28
N ARG A 123 -8.19 23.05 -19.35
CA ARG A 123 -8.12 24.16 -20.31
C ARG A 123 -8.58 25.48 -19.71
N ALA A 124 -9.62 25.44 -18.87
CA ALA A 124 -10.11 26.61 -18.16
C ALA A 124 -9.25 26.98 -16.94
N HIS A 125 -8.57 25.97 -16.37
CA HIS A 125 -7.71 26.07 -15.20
C HIS A 125 -6.34 25.42 -15.46
N PRO A 126 -5.44 26.07 -16.23
CA PRO A 126 -4.12 25.52 -16.55
C PRO A 126 -3.22 25.28 -15.33
N GLU A 127 -3.54 25.89 -14.19
CA GLU A 127 -2.85 25.73 -12.91
C GLU A 127 -3.22 24.43 -12.16
N ALA A 128 -4.23 23.69 -12.63
CA ALA A 128 -4.67 22.43 -12.04
C ALA A 128 -3.55 21.38 -12.04
N ASN A 129 -3.27 20.78 -10.88
CA ASN A 129 -2.22 19.77 -10.75
C ASN A 129 -2.62 18.57 -9.87
N ALA A 130 -3.87 18.52 -9.41
CA ALA A 130 -4.38 17.42 -8.58
C ALA A 130 -5.85 17.11 -8.86
N LEU A 131 -6.23 15.85 -8.59
CA LEU A 131 -7.59 15.32 -8.73
C LEU A 131 -8.01 14.67 -7.42
N SER A 132 -9.08 15.15 -6.78
CA SER A 132 -9.59 14.59 -5.52
C SER A 132 -10.83 13.75 -5.72
N ALA A 133 -10.91 12.62 -5.02
CA ALA A 133 -12.06 11.72 -5.00
C ALA A 133 -12.47 11.34 -3.57
N GLY A 134 -13.70 10.87 -3.42
CA GLY A 134 -14.31 10.49 -2.14
C GLY A 134 -14.35 8.99 -1.84
N ALA A 135 -13.57 8.15 -2.54
CA ALA A 135 -13.58 6.70 -2.28
C ALA A 135 -13.04 6.38 -0.87
N ILE A 136 -13.75 5.53 -0.12
CA ILE A 136 -13.35 5.12 1.23
C ILE A 136 -12.67 3.74 1.22
N LEU A 137 -13.36 2.71 0.71
CA LEU A 137 -12.89 1.31 0.72
C LEU A 137 -12.96 0.64 -0.66
N SER A 138 -13.63 1.24 -1.65
CA SER A 138 -13.63 0.75 -3.04
C SER A 138 -12.28 0.87 -3.78
N THR A 139 -11.59 -0.26 -3.97
CA THR A 139 -10.37 -0.34 -4.81
C THR A 139 -10.71 -0.09 -6.27
N TYR A 140 -11.88 -0.55 -6.71
CA TYR A 140 -12.39 -0.37 -8.07
C TYR A 140 -12.43 1.12 -8.49
N GLN A 141 -13.00 1.97 -7.64
CA GLN A 141 -13.09 3.40 -7.90
C GLN A 141 -11.71 4.07 -7.82
N ARG A 142 -10.91 3.72 -6.82
CA ARG A 142 -9.57 4.29 -6.62
C ARG A 142 -8.66 4.06 -7.82
N THR A 143 -8.53 2.82 -8.30
CA THR A 143 -7.58 2.49 -9.38
C THR A 143 -7.94 3.16 -10.71
N ARG A 144 -9.24 3.32 -11.00
CA ARG A 144 -9.74 4.06 -12.19
C ARG A 144 -9.39 5.54 -12.13
N ILE A 145 -9.60 6.17 -10.98
CA ILE A 145 -9.32 7.59 -10.78
C ILE A 145 -7.80 7.84 -10.82
N GLU A 146 -7.01 6.96 -10.20
CA GLU A 146 -5.54 7.00 -10.28
C GLU A 146 -5.06 6.88 -11.73
N ASN A 147 -5.62 5.96 -12.52
CA ASN A 147 -5.28 5.79 -13.94
C ASN A 147 -5.58 7.06 -14.77
N VAL A 148 -6.78 7.62 -14.63
CA VAL A 148 -7.17 8.85 -15.33
C VAL A 148 -6.30 10.04 -14.91
N ALA A 149 -6.03 10.19 -13.60
CA ALA A 149 -5.16 11.24 -13.08
C ALA A 149 -3.74 11.14 -13.66
N ALA A 150 -3.16 9.93 -13.65
CA ALA A 150 -1.83 9.67 -14.18
C ALA A 150 -1.72 10.02 -15.68
N ARG A 151 -2.71 9.62 -16.51
CA ARG A 151 -2.78 9.96 -17.94
C ARG A 151 -2.87 11.46 -18.22
N LEU A 152 -3.40 12.23 -17.28
CA LEU A 152 -3.55 13.68 -17.37
C LEU A 152 -2.45 14.46 -16.63
N GLY A 153 -1.48 13.78 -16.01
CA GLY A 153 -0.42 14.42 -15.23
C GLY A 153 -0.91 15.10 -13.95
N LEU A 154 -2.04 14.66 -13.40
CA LEU A 154 -2.62 15.15 -12.15
C LEU A 154 -2.20 14.24 -10.99
N SER A 155 -1.94 14.82 -9.83
CA SER A 155 -1.72 14.06 -8.58
C SER A 155 -3.07 13.56 -8.02
N PRO A 156 -3.30 12.25 -7.90
CA PRO A 156 -4.55 11.75 -7.32
C PRO A 156 -4.55 11.90 -5.79
N LEU A 157 -5.67 12.37 -5.24
CA LEU A 157 -5.91 12.54 -3.80
C LEU A 157 -7.13 11.68 -3.41
N ALA A 158 -6.96 10.81 -2.43
CA ALA A 158 -7.99 9.91 -1.91
C ALA A 158 -7.96 9.95 -0.38
N TRP A 159 -8.32 11.09 0.20
CA TRP A 159 -8.18 11.35 1.64
C TRP A 159 -8.93 10.36 2.53
N LEU A 160 -10.05 9.82 2.04
CA LEU A 160 -10.89 8.90 2.80
C LEU A 160 -10.51 7.43 2.58
N TRP A 161 -9.52 7.16 1.71
CA TRP A 161 -9.08 5.79 1.42
C TRP A 161 -8.54 5.12 2.69
N MET A 162 -9.14 3.99 3.06
CA MET A 162 -8.85 3.21 4.28
C MET A 162 -9.01 4.04 5.57
N TYR A 163 -9.80 5.12 5.56
CA TYR A 163 -9.99 5.98 6.73
C TYR A 163 -10.57 5.28 7.97
N PRO A 164 -11.49 4.30 7.85
CA PRO A 164 -12.00 3.57 9.01
C PRO A 164 -10.93 2.79 9.78
N GLU A 165 -9.88 2.35 9.09
CA GLU A 165 -8.72 1.64 9.65
C GLU A 165 -7.73 2.56 10.38
N LEU A 166 -8.02 3.87 10.44
CA LEU A 166 -7.10 4.85 11.02
C LEU A 166 -7.45 5.16 12.48
N PRO A 167 -6.45 5.49 13.31
CA PRO A 167 -6.62 5.60 14.75
C PRO A 167 -7.67 6.63 15.12
N ALA A 168 -8.62 6.23 15.96
CA ALA A 168 -9.67 7.08 16.51
C ALA A 168 -9.10 8.37 17.14
N PRO A 169 -9.87 9.48 17.18
CA PRO A 169 -9.43 10.67 17.89
C PRO A 169 -9.27 10.33 19.39
N GLY A 170 -8.39 11.04 20.09
CA GLY A 170 -8.06 10.73 21.49
C GLY A 170 -9.27 10.65 22.42
N GLU A 171 -10.32 11.43 22.15
CA GLU A 171 -11.60 11.43 22.90
C GLU A 171 -12.40 10.13 22.75
N ARG A 172 -12.17 9.36 21.67
CA ARG A 172 -12.79 8.06 21.38
C ARG A 172 -11.76 6.91 21.36
N ARG A 173 -10.58 7.11 21.96
CA ARG A 173 -9.53 6.08 22.01
C ARG A 173 -10.05 4.84 22.74
N GLY A 174 -9.84 3.66 22.16
CA GLY A 174 -10.39 2.39 22.67
C GLY A 174 -11.92 2.24 22.56
N LEU A 175 -12.60 3.16 21.87
CA LEU A 175 -14.03 3.07 21.53
C LEU A 175 -14.13 2.96 20.00
N ALA A 176 -13.86 1.77 19.46
CA ALA A 176 -13.98 1.52 18.04
C ALA A 176 -15.47 1.63 17.64
N THR A 177 -15.81 2.68 16.89
CA THR A 177 -17.14 2.83 16.32
C THR A 177 -17.10 2.50 14.84
N GLN A 178 -17.97 1.59 14.40
CA GLN A 178 -18.19 1.23 13.00
C GLN A 178 -18.70 2.41 12.15
N ALA A 179 -19.00 3.55 12.77
CA ALA A 179 -19.46 4.80 12.14
C ALA A 179 -18.48 5.97 12.30
N GLY A 180 -17.21 5.71 12.65
CA GLY A 180 -16.29 6.74 13.13
C GLY A 180 -16.04 7.90 12.16
N LEU A 181 -16.09 7.66 10.85
CA LEU A 181 -16.00 8.69 9.82
C LEU A 181 -17.24 9.60 9.79
N LEU A 182 -18.44 9.05 9.96
CA LEU A 182 -19.67 9.84 10.02
C LEU A 182 -19.75 10.69 11.30
N GLU A 183 -19.13 10.23 12.38
CA GLU A 183 -18.98 11.03 13.62
C GLU A 183 -18.04 12.22 13.39
N ASP A 184 -16.96 12.05 12.64
CA ASP A 184 -16.07 13.16 12.27
C ASP A 184 -16.78 14.16 11.35
N MET A 185 -17.57 13.68 10.38
CA MET A 185 -18.42 14.53 9.53
C MET A 185 -19.39 15.37 10.39
N ALA A 186 -20.01 14.75 11.40
CA ALA A 186 -20.93 15.42 12.32
C ALA A 186 -20.23 16.48 13.19
N ALA A 187 -18.98 16.20 13.60
CA ALA A 187 -18.19 17.11 14.43
C ALA A 187 -17.93 18.45 13.75
N VAL A 188 -17.72 18.46 12.43
CA VAL A 188 -17.51 19.67 11.62
C VAL A 188 -18.79 20.22 10.99
N GLY A 189 -19.95 19.71 11.40
CA GLY A 189 -21.26 20.22 10.98
C GLY A 189 -21.64 19.89 9.54
N CYS A 190 -21.19 18.76 8.99
CA CYS A 190 -21.73 18.25 7.73
C CYS A 190 -23.19 17.85 7.88
N GLU A 191 -23.99 18.10 6.85
CA GLU A 191 -25.37 17.62 6.76
C GLU A 191 -25.57 16.81 5.48
N ALA A 192 -25.78 15.50 5.64
CA ALA A 192 -25.90 14.56 4.53
C ALA A 192 -27.15 13.69 4.67
N ARG A 193 -28.09 13.84 3.74
CA ARG A 193 -29.39 13.17 3.74
C ARG A 193 -29.33 11.88 2.93
N ILE A 194 -29.85 10.78 3.46
CA ILE A 194 -30.02 9.53 2.69
C ILE A 194 -31.03 9.78 1.57
N ILE A 195 -30.67 9.50 0.31
CA ILE A 195 -31.54 9.69 -0.86
C ILE A 195 -31.87 8.40 -1.59
N LYS A 196 -31.14 7.32 -1.34
CA LYS A 196 -31.39 5.97 -1.86
C LYS A 196 -31.01 4.96 -0.79
N VAL A 197 -31.76 3.86 -0.71
CA VAL A 197 -31.43 2.68 0.09
C VAL A 197 -31.58 1.45 -0.79
N ALA A 198 -30.61 0.53 -0.72
CA ALA A 198 -30.57 -0.69 -1.53
C ALA A 198 -30.00 -1.86 -0.72
N SER A 199 -30.45 -2.02 0.53
CA SER A 199 -30.00 -3.07 1.43
C SER A 199 -31.17 -3.65 2.23
N GLY A 200 -31.13 -4.95 2.52
CA GLY A 200 -32.10 -5.59 3.42
C GLY A 200 -32.10 -5.00 4.84
N GLY A 201 -31.01 -4.32 5.23
CA GLY A 201 -30.87 -3.64 6.52
C GLY A 201 -31.60 -2.30 6.65
N LEU A 202 -31.99 -1.68 5.54
CA LEU A 202 -32.59 -0.34 5.50
C LEU A 202 -33.89 -0.33 4.71
N ASP A 203 -34.93 0.25 5.30
CA ASP A 203 -36.22 0.49 4.65
C ASP A 203 -36.35 1.97 4.21
N GLU A 204 -37.42 2.27 3.48
CA GLU A 204 -37.78 3.62 3.03
C GLU A 204 -37.88 4.65 4.17
N GLY A 205 -38.12 4.21 5.41
CA GLY A 205 -38.17 5.09 6.57
C GLY A 205 -36.81 5.67 6.96
N ALA A 206 -35.70 5.19 6.38
CA ALA A 206 -34.38 5.80 6.52
C ALA A 206 -34.16 6.96 5.55
N LEU A 207 -34.93 7.06 4.47
CA LEU A 207 -34.82 8.11 3.48
C LEU A 207 -35.01 9.48 4.14
N TRP A 208 -34.20 10.45 3.68
CA TRP A 208 -34.08 11.79 4.22
C TRP A 208 -33.53 11.89 5.66
N GLY A 209 -33.15 10.76 6.28
CA GLY A 209 -32.38 10.76 7.51
C GLY A 209 -31.00 11.41 7.32
N ASP A 210 -30.58 12.24 8.27
CA ASP A 210 -29.23 12.82 8.28
C ASP A 210 -28.23 11.86 8.93
N VAL A 211 -27.34 11.28 8.13
CA VAL A 211 -26.32 10.33 8.60
C VAL A 211 -25.15 11.01 9.31
N SER A 212 -24.97 12.32 9.12
CA SER A 212 -23.97 13.12 9.80
C SER A 212 -24.57 13.99 10.91
N SER A 213 -25.76 13.64 11.43
CA SER A 213 -26.40 14.37 12.52
C SER A 213 -25.62 14.31 13.83
N LYS A 214 -25.65 15.35 14.65
CA LYS A 214 -25.00 15.32 15.98
C LYS A 214 -25.65 14.35 16.96
N ASP A 215 -26.96 14.11 16.84
CA ASP A 215 -27.68 13.17 17.72
C ASP A 215 -27.35 11.69 17.42
N GLY A 216 -26.80 11.39 16.24
CA GLY A 216 -26.44 10.04 15.80
C GLY A 216 -27.61 9.07 15.70
N VAL A 217 -28.86 9.52 15.73
CA VAL A 217 -30.05 8.64 15.73
C VAL A 217 -30.12 7.82 14.44
N VAL A 218 -29.89 8.47 13.30
CA VAL A 218 -29.90 7.80 11.99
C VAL A 218 -28.71 6.84 11.87
N ARG A 219 -27.51 7.24 12.30
CA ARG A 219 -26.32 6.35 12.33
C ARG A 219 -26.57 5.07 13.10
N LYS A 220 -27.08 5.17 14.33
CA LYS A 220 -27.42 4.01 15.17
C LYS A 220 -28.48 3.12 14.54
N ARG A 221 -29.40 3.69 13.76
CA ARG A 221 -30.39 2.92 12.98
C ARG A 221 -29.71 2.16 11.84
N VAL A 222 -28.84 2.81 11.08
CA VAL A 222 -28.06 2.18 9.99
C VAL A 222 -27.21 1.04 10.53
N GLU A 223 -26.43 1.29 11.59
CA GLU A 223 -25.59 0.28 12.25
C GLU A 223 -26.39 -0.93 12.74
N ARG A 224 -27.53 -0.69 13.42
CA ARG A 224 -28.42 -1.78 13.85
C ARG A 224 -29.03 -2.54 12.67
N GLY A 225 -29.34 -1.86 11.58
CA GLY A 225 -29.85 -2.44 10.34
C GLY A 225 -28.81 -3.38 9.72
N MET A 226 -27.58 -2.90 9.54
CA MET A 226 -26.49 -3.67 8.93
C MET A 226 -26.06 -4.87 9.77
N ARG A 227 -26.02 -4.75 11.11
CA ARG A 227 -25.71 -5.85 12.04
C ARG A 227 -26.55 -7.11 11.83
N ARG A 228 -27.73 -6.99 11.23
CA ARG A 228 -28.65 -8.12 11.01
C ARG A 228 -28.30 -8.94 9.77
N PHE A 229 -27.56 -8.36 8.83
CA PHE A 229 -27.33 -8.92 7.51
C PHE A 229 -25.84 -9.07 7.16
N VAL A 230 -24.97 -8.38 7.90
CA VAL A 230 -23.52 -8.44 7.76
C VAL A 230 -22.94 -9.01 9.05
N THR A 231 -22.11 -10.05 8.93
CA THR A 231 -21.35 -10.68 10.03
C THR A 231 -19.87 -10.37 9.82
N GLY A 232 -19.14 -9.97 10.87
CA GLY A 232 -17.73 -9.59 10.78
C GLY A 232 -17.48 -8.11 10.41
N GLY A 233 -16.25 -7.81 10.00
CA GLY A 233 -15.60 -6.51 9.83
C GLY A 233 -16.10 -5.67 8.68
N ASP A 234 -16.89 -6.27 7.79
CA ASP A 234 -17.55 -5.58 6.68
C ASP A 234 -18.63 -4.59 7.15
N ILE A 235 -18.98 -4.64 8.43
CA ILE A 235 -20.01 -3.77 8.97
C ILE A 235 -19.60 -2.29 8.93
N SER A 236 -18.32 -1.96 9.04
CA SER A 236 -17.81 -0.59 8.92
C SER A 236 -18.13 -0.02 7.54
N GLY A 237 -17.76 -0.76 6.48
CA GLY A 237 -18.03 -0.37 5.10
C GLY A 237 -19.53 -0.23 4.81
N ALA A 238 -20.34 -1.17 5.27
CA ALA A 238 -21.80 -1.13 5.09
C ALA A 238 -22.46 0.04 5.83
N VAL A 239 -21.98 0.39 7.04
CA VAL A 239 -22.45 1.57 7.79
C VAL A 239 -22.10 2.87 7.07
N LEU A 240 -20.98 2.88 6.34
CA LEU A 240 -20.56 4.00 5.51
C LEU A 240 -21.22 4.01 4.13
N GLY A 241 -21.97 2.97 3.75
CA GLY A 241 -22.67 2.88 2.47
C GLY A 241 -21.76 2.51 1.28
N GLU A 242 -20.59 1.91 1.53
CA GLU A 242 -19.60 1.57 0.50
C GLU A 242 -20.07 0.47 -0.47
N GLY A 243 -20.87 -0.48 -0.01
CA GLY A 243 -21.44 -1.54 -0.84
C GLY A 243 -22.68 -1.11 -1.64
N GLY A 244 -22.99 0.20 -1.64
CA GLY A 244 -24.19 0.77 -2.23
C GLY A 244 -25.44 0.58 -1.36
N GLU A 245 -25.28 0.28 -0.07
CA GLU A 245 -26.39 0.05 0.87
C GLU A 245 -27.30 1.28 0.96
N TYR A 246 -26.70 2.47 0.85
CA TYR A 246 -27.42 3.73 0.71
C TYR A 246 -26.58 4.76 -0.05
N GLU A 247 -27.25 5.69 -0.74
CA GLU A 247 -26.63 6.89 -1.29
C GLU A 247 -27.06 8.11 -0.49
N SER A 248 -26.22 9.15 -0.46
CA SER A 248 -26.48 10.38 0.29
C SER A 248 -26.44 11.62 -0.60
N LEU A 249 -26.98 12.71 -0.10
CA LEU A 249 -26.89 14.05 -0.67
C LEU A 249 -26.46 15.03 0.42
N ALA A 250 -25.31 15.68 0.24
CA ALA A 250 -24.88 16.77 1.10
C ALA A 250 -25.69 18.03 0.79
N ILE A 251 -26.29 18.64 1.80
CA ILE A 251 -27.10 19.85 1.62
C ILE A 251 -26.57 21.04 2.41
N ASP A 252 -25.71 20.78 3.39
CA ASP A 252 -24.97 21.81 4.12
C ASP A 252 -23.65 21.28 4.71
N GLY A 253 -22.82 22.20 5.20
CA GLY A 253 -21.55 21.88 5.87
C GLY A 253 -20.89 23.10 6.51
N PRO A 254 -19.58 23.08 6.81
CA PRO A 254 -18.91 24.19 7.48
C PRO A 254 -18.77 25.43 6.58
N GLY A 255 -18.87 26.63 7.18
CA GLY A 255 -18.93 27.92 6.45
C GLY A 255 -17.68 28.30 5.64
N PHE A 256 -16.52 27.74 6.00
CA PHE A 256 -15.29 27.95 5.22
C PHE A 256 -15.37 27.32 3.82
N LEU A 257 -16.13 26.23 3.65
CA LEU A 257 -16.43 25.63 2.35
C LEU A 257 -17.80 26.09 1.81
N TRP A 258 -18.87 25.95 2.60
CA TRP A 258 -20.25 26.21 2.18
C TRP A 258 -20.66 27.68 2.39
N LYS A 259 -20.95 28.39 1.29
CA LYS A 259 -21.40 29.79 1.25
C LYS A 259 -22.91 29.95 1.34
N ALA A 260 -23.65 28.94 0.90
CA ALA A 260 -25.11 28.84 1.02
C ALA A 260 -25.49 27.39 1.35
N ARG A 261 -26.62 27.14 2.01
CA ARG A 261 -27.17 25.79 2.17
C ARG A 261 -28.18 25.50 1.07
N ILE A 262 -28.46 24.22 0.82
CA ILE A 262 -29.48 23.80 -0.15
C ILE A 262 -30.75 23.40 0.57
N GLU A 263 -31.85 24.08 0.24
CA GLU A 263 -33.19 23.69 0.66
C GLU A 263 -33.88 22.88 -0.43
N ILE A 264 -34.62 21.87 -0.01
CA ILE A 264 -35.51 21.07 -0.88
C ILE A 264 -36.95 21.30 -0.44
N GLU A 265 -37.76 21.87 -1.35
CA GLU A 265 -39.18 22.19 -1.12
C GLU A 265 -40.05 20.93 -1.08
N GLU A 266 -39.94 20.06 -2.09
CA GLU A 266 -40.78 18.88 -2.25
C GLU A 266 -39.95 17.61 -2.42
N ARG A 267 -40.43 16.53 -1.79
CA ARG A 267 -39.78 15.22 -1.75
C ARG A 267 -40.82 14.14 -1.95
N GLU A 268 -40.57 13.25 -2.89
CA GLU A 268 -41.41 12.09 -3.18
C GLU A 268 -40.58 10.83 -2.94
N VAL A 269 -41.07 9.94 -2.06
CA VAL A 269 -40.46 8.62 -1.86
C VAL A 269 -40.95 7.70 -2.97
N CYS A 270 -40.03 7.06 -3.66
CA CYS A 270 -40.28 6.11 -4.74
C CYS A 270 -39.71 4.74 -4.37
N THR A 271 -40.46 3.69 -4.70
CA THR A 271 -40.04 2.30 -4.55
C THR A 271 -39.62 1.75 -5.92
N GLY A 272 -38.40 1.24 -6.00
CA GLY A 272 -37.87 0.52 -7.16
C GLY A 272 -38.03 -1.00 -7.05
N GLU A 273 -37.49 -1.72 -8.03
CA GLU A 273 -37.42 -3.19 -7.97
C GLU A 273 -36.42 -3.67 -6.92
N GLY A 274 -36.58 -4.90 -6.43
CA GLY A 274 -35.60 -5.54 -5.54
C GLY A 274 -35.52 -4.96 -4.11
N GLY A 275 -36.49 -4.14 -3.69
CA GLY A 275 -36.48 -3.51 -2.36
C GLY A 275 -35.66 -2.22 -2.28
N VAL A 276 -35.28 -1.65 -3.43
CA VAL A 276 -34.63 -0.35 -3.52
C VAL A 276 -35.66 0.76 -3.26
N GLY A 277 -35.33 1.73 -2.43
CA GLY A 277 -36.13 2.94 -2.20
C GLY A 277 -35.30 4.19 -2.47
N PHE A 278 -35.88 5.23 -3.07
CA PHE A 278 -35.16 6.48 -3.34
C PHE A 278 -36.08 7.70 -3.24
N VAL A 279 -35.49 8.90 -3.15
CA VAL A 279 -36.22 10.17 -3.07
C VAL A 279 -36.06 10.97 -4.36
N ARG A 280 -37.18 11.34 -4.97
CA ARG A 280 -37.23 12.36 -6.01
C ARG A 280 -37.36 13.74 -5.39
N LEU A 281 -36.45 14.64 -5.75
CA LEU A 281 -36.32 15.99 -5.17
C LEU A 281 -36.83 17.04 -6.16
N ARG A 282 -37.65 17.99 -5.69
CA ARG A 282 -38.17 19.13 -6.47
C ARG A 282 -38.03 20.43 -5.70
N GLY A 283 -37.91 21.54 -6.43
CA GLY A 283 -37.78 22.89 -5.85
C GLY A 283 -36.48 23.08 -5.06
N ALA A 284 -35.38 22.46 -5.49
CA ALA A 284 -34.08 22.64 -4.84
C ALA A 284 -33.55 24.06 -5.08
N ARG A 285 -33.09 24.76 -4.03
CA ARG A 285 -32.55 26.12 -4.14
C ARG A 285 -31.49 26.42 -3.09
N CYS A 286 -30.53 27.29 -3.43
CA CYS A 286 -29.58 27.83 -2.45
C CYS A 286 -30.24 28.91 -1.59
N VAL A 287 -30.04 28.83 -0.28
CA VAL A 287 -30.47 29.87 0.67
C VAL A 287 -29.31 30.31 1.55
N ALA A 288 -29.38 31.56 2.02
CA ALA A 288 -28.42 32.08 2.97
C ALA A 288 -28.36 31.19 4.22
N LYS A 289 -27.15 30.98 4.71
CA LYS A 289 -26.93 30.23 5.95
C LYS A 289 -27.17 31.15 7.13
N GLU A 290 -27.71 30.59 8.20
CA GLU A 290 -27.66 31.24 9.51
C GLU A 290 -26.21 31.26 10.00
N ASP A 291 -25.86 32.17 10.91
CA ASP A 291 -24.53 32.22 11.52
C ASP A 291 -24.23 30.86 12.19
N GLY A 292 -23.42 30.06 11.51
CA GLY A 292 -23.07 28.70 11.92
C GLY A 292 -21.93 28.67 12.94
N LEU A 293 -21.49 27.46 13.28
CA LEU A 293 -20.27 27.29 14.06
C LEU A 293 -19.08 27.90 13.31
N ASP A 294 -18.27 28.69 14.02
CA ASP A 294 -17.02 29.26 13.50
C ASP A 294 -15.97 28.15 13.38
N MET A 295 -16.13 27.35 12.32
CA MET A 295 -15.23 26.26 11.95
C MET A 295 -14.19 26.76 10.97
N ARG A 296 -12.98 26.27 11.12
CA ARG A 296 -11.84 26.52 10.25
C ARG A 296 -11.33 25.21 9.67
N PRO A 297 -10.55 25.23 8.58
CA PRO A 297 -9.98 24.01 7.99
C PRO A 297 -9.18 23.15 8.98
N GLU A 298 -8.55 23.76 9.99
CA GLU A 298 -7.76 23.06 11.01
C GLU A 298 -8.61 22.27 12.00
N ASP A 299 -9.92 22.56 12.10
CA ASP A 299 -10.85 21.84 12.97
C ASP A 299 -11.31 20.51 12.33
N VAL A 300 -11.02 20.30 11.04
CA VAL A 300 -11.21 19.01 10.37
C VAL A 300 -10.18 18.03 10.91
N ARG A 301 -10.65 16.92 11.49
CA ARG A 301 -9.77 15.91 12.08
C ARG A 301 -8.77 15.39 11.04
N ARG A 302 -7.48 15.41 11.41
CA ARG A 302 -6.44 14.63 10.74
C ARG A 302 -6.15 13.39 11.59
N PRO A 303 -6.17 12.18 11.01
CA PRO A 303 -5.77 10.97 11.72
C PRO A 303 -4.36 11.09 12.30
N ALA A 304 -4.12 10.41 13.42
CA ALA A 304 -2.79 10.37 14.04
C ALA A 304 -1.78 9.69 13.11
N LEU A 305 -0.50 10.07 13.25
CA LEU A 305 0.58 9.51 12.41
C LEU A 305 0.83 8.02 12.70
N LEU A 306 0.79 7.65 13.98
CA LEU A 306 1.02 6.28 14.44
C LEU A 306 -0.28 5.64 14.90
N ASP A 307 -0.43 4.36 14.57
CA ASP A 307 -1.46 3.49 15.10
C ASP A 307 -1.27 3.26 16.59
N GLU A 308 -2.32 2.90 17.32
CA GLU A 308 -2.26 2.80 18.78
C GLU A 308 -1.17 1.82 19.25
N THR A 309 -1.06 0.66 18.59
CA THR A 309 0.00 -0.32 18.84
C THR A 309 1.38 0.26 18.56
N PHE A 310 1.58 0.93 17.43
CA PHE A 310 2.88 1.51 17.06
C PHE A 310 3.26 2.73 17.90
N ALA A 311 2.28 3.51 18.37
CA ALA A 311 2.48 4.59 19.32
C ALA A 311 2.95 4.04 20.67
N ARG A 312 2.31 2.96 21.18
CA ARG A 312 2.75 2.27 22.40
C ARG A 312 4.18 1.72 22.27
N VAL A 313 4.50 1.12 21.12
CA VAL A 313 5.85 0.61 20.85
C VAL A 313 6.87 1.75 20.80
N TYR A 314 6.54 2.87 20.14
CA TYR A 314 7.39 4.06 20.12
C TYR A 314 7.67 4.59 21.54
N ASP A 315 6.63 4.76 22.35
CA ASP A 315 6.76 5.23 23.74
C ASP A 315 7.62 4.27 24.58
N GLY A 316 7.50 2.96 24.36
CA GLY A 316 8.30 1.92 25.00
C GLY A 316 9.78 1.94 24.65
N LEU A 317 10.17 2.54 23.51
CA LEU A 317 11.57 2.66 23.09
C LEU A 317 12.31 3.82 23.76
N LEU A 318 11.63 4.90 24.13
CA LEU A 318 12.25 6.12 24.67
C LEU A 318 13.09 5.90 25.95
N PRO A 319 12.71 4.99 26.88
CA PRO A 319 13.51 4.71 28.07
C PRO A 319 14.75 3.84 27.81
N LEU A 320 14.89 3.25 26.62
CA LEU A 320 15.95 2.29 26.36
C LEU A 320 17.32 2.96 26.34
N ARG A 321 18.23 2.44 27.15
CA ARG A 321 19.65 2.76 27.06
C ARG A 321 20.25 1.96 25.92
N VAL A 322 20.41 2.60 24.79
CA VAL A 322 21.11 2.02 23.65
C VAL A 322 22.61 2.06 23.93
N LEU A 323 23.27 0.91 23.90
CA LEU A 323 24.71 0.84 24.08
C LEU A 323 25.35 1.09 22.73
N GLU A 324 26.22 2.09 22.62
CA GLU A 324 27.02 2.24 21.41
C GLU A 324 27.95 1.03 21.29
N ALA A 325 27.73 0.25 20.23
CA ALA A 325 28.71 -0.75 19.82
C ALA A 325 30.03 -0.04 19.50
N PRO A 326 31.19 -0.62 19.84
CA PRO A 326 32.48 -0.02 19.56
C PRO A 326 32.61 0.32 18.07
N SER A 327 33.14 1.51 17.77
CA SER A 327 33.48 1.94 16.41
C SER A 327 34.37 0.88 15.75
N VAL A 328 33.87 0.29 14.67
CA VAL A 328 34.63 -0.68 13.88
C VAL A 328 35.54 0.08 12.92
N LYS A 329 36.81 -0.34 12.87
CA LYS A 329 37.75 0.18 11.87
C LYS A 329 37.28 -0.23 10.47
N PRO A 330 37.30 0.68 9.49
CA PRO A 330 37.10 0.30 8.09
C PRO A 330 38.09 -0.81 7.77
N ARG A 331 37.60 -2.00 7.39
CA ARG A 331 38.47 -3.05 6.85
C ARG A 331 38.84 -2.63 5.42
N ASP A 332 40.12 -2.76 5.07
CA ASP A 332 40.61 -2.48 3.71
C ASP A 332 39.77 -3.29 2.70
N SER A 333 39.03 -2.61 1.83
CA SER A 333 38.16 -3.26 0.86
C SER A 333 39.01 -3.91 -0.23
N ALA A 334 39.30 -5.20 -0.10
CA ALA A 334 39.74 -5.96 -1.26
C ALA A 334 38.62 -5.92 -2.32
N ALA A 335 38.99 -5.74 -3.58
CA ALA A 335 38.02 -5.59 -4.67
C ALA A 335 37.16 -6.85 -4.81
N TRP A 336 35.83 -6.65 -4.83
CA TRP A 336 34.86 -7.71 -5.10
C TRP A 336 35.10 -8.31 -6.49
N ARG A 337 34.98 -9.63 -6.60
CA ARG A 337 34.74 -10.26 -7.91
C ARG A 337 33.25 -10.16 -8.23
N LEU A 338 32.95 -9.81 -9.47
CA LEU A 338 31.60 -9.82 -10.01
C LEU A 338 30.99 -11.23 -9.85
N PRO A 339 29.90 -11.40 -9.09
CA PRO A 339 29.16 -12.65 -9.09
C PRO A 339 28.62 -12.91 -10.50
N GLU A 340 28.73 -14.14 -10.99
CA GLU A 340 28.01 -14.53 -12.20
C GLU A 340 26.50 -14.45 -11.98
N VAL A 341 25.75 -14.23 -13.06
CA VAL A 341 24.29 -14.26 -13.01
C VAL A 341 23.84 -15.65 -12.60
N SER A 342 23.24 -15.76 -11.41
CA SER A 342 22.71 -17.03 -10.92
C SER A 342 21.23 -17.14 -11.23
N GLN A 343 20.79 -18.37 -11.53
CA GLN A 343 19.38 -18.67 -11.80
C GLN A 343 18.98 -19.89 -11.00
N SER A 344 17.88 -19.78 -10.24
CA SER A 344 17.27 -20.92 -9.57
C SER A 344 15.77 -20.99 -9.86
N ARG A 345 15.30 -22.18 -10.23
CA ARG A 345 13.90 -22.46 -10.55
C ARG A 345 13.39 -23.58 -9.67
N ASN A 346 12.54 -23.24 -8.70
CA ASN A 346 11.88 -24.25 -7.87
C ASN A 346 10.57 -23.71 -7.27
N GLY A 347 9.62 -24.60 -7.03
CA GLY A 347 8.40 -24.31 -6.27
C GLY A 347 7.50 -23.23 -6.84
N GLY A 348 7.39 -23.17 -8.17
CA GLY A 348 6.58 -22.16 -8.84
C GLY A 348 7.22 -20.78 -8.92
N THR A 349 8.48 -20.61 -8.49
CA THR A 349 9.22 -19.34 -8.64
C THR A 349 10.53 -19.54 -9.38
N TRP A 350 11.00 -18.46 -10.01
CA TRP A 350 12.30 -18.38 -10.66
C TRP A 350 13.03 -17.13 -10.19
N ALA A 351 14.11 -17.32 -9.44
CA ALA A 351 15.01 -16.26 -9.03
C ALA A 351 16.12 -16.09 -10.07
N VAL A 352 16.34 -14.85 -10.52
CA VAL A 352 17.47 -14.45 -11.38
C VAL A 352 18.25 -13.37 -10.64
N SER A 353 19.49 -13.65 -10.27
CA SER A 353 20.24 -12.80 -9.35
C SER A 353 21.48 -12.18 -9.97
N ASN A 354 21.90 -11.04 -9.42
CA ASN A 354 23.17 -10.37 -9.68
C ASN A 354 23.37 -9.94 -11.14
N ILE A 355 22.30 -9.53 -11.83
CA ILE A 355 22.38 -9.01 -13.19
C ILE A 355 23.10 -7.66 -13.18
N THR A 356 24.24 -7.59 -13.86
CA THR A 356 25.05 -6.37 -14.04
C THR A 356 25.39 -6.20 -15.51
N ALA A 357 25.80 -5.00 -15.93
CA ALA A 357 26.28 -4.75 -17.30
C ALA A 357 27.43 -3.71 -17.33
N PRO A 358 28.53 -3.90 -16.59
CA PRO A 358 29.65 -2.96 -16.58
C PRO A 358 30.28 -2.75 -17.97
N GLU A 359 30.13 -3.72 -18.88
CA GLU A 359 30.60 -3.64 -20.26
C GLU A 359 29.85 -2.62 -21.13
N ALA A 360 28.66 -2.17 -20.70
CA ALA A 360 27.86 -1.20 -21.45
C ALA A 360 28.44 0.22 -21.41
N GLY A 361 29.21 0.53 -20.36
CA GLY A 361 29.82 1.85 -20.18
C GLY A 361 29.92 2.27 -18.71
N PRO A 362 30.57 3.41 -18.43
CA PRO A 362 30.77 3.92 -17.08
C PRO A 362 29.51 4.58 -16.47
N GLY A 363 28.49 4.89 -17.28
CA GLY A 363 27.27 5.58 -16.85
C GLY A 363 26.21 4.64 -16.30
N ALA A 364 25.50 5.06 -15.25
CA ALA A 364 24.42 4.25 -14.67
C ALA A 364 23.26 4.02 -15.66
N GLY A 365 22.92 5.01 -16.48
CA GLY A 365 21.89 4.88 -17.52
C GLY A 365 22.21 3.81 -18.56
N GLU A 366 23.41 3.84 -19.13
CA GLU A 366 23.90 2.85 -20.11
C GLU A 366 23.85 1.43 -19.55
N GLN A 367 24.30 1.25 -18.30
CA GLN A 367 24.24 -0.05 -17.63
C GLN A 367 22.80 -0.51 -17.39
N MET A 368 21.88 0.39 -17.02
CA MET A 368 20.48 0.03 -16.81
C MET A 368 19.78 -0.36 -18.10
N GLU A 369 20.05 0.33 -19.22
CA GLU A 369 19.54 -0.03 -20.55
C GLU A 369 20.03 -1.43 -20.95
N ALA A 370 21.33 -1.70 -20.79
CA ALA A 370 21.89 -3.01 -21.08
C ALA A 370 21.35 -4.10 -20.15
N ILE A 371 21.16 -3.82 -18.85
CA ILE A 371 20.49 -4.72 -17.90
C ILE A 371 19.06 -5.00 -18.34
N ALA A 372 18.32 -3.99 -18.79
CA ALA A 372 16.97 -4.15 -19.30
C ALA A 372 16.92 -5.10 -20.52
N GLU A 373 17.86 -4.97 -21.47
CA GLU A 373 17.98 -5.91 -22.59
C GLU A 373 18.36 -7.32 -22.13
N LYS A 374 19.29 -7.46 -21.17
CA LYS A 374 19.64 -8.76 -20.58
C LYS A 374 18.44 -9.43 -19.93
N ILE A 375 17.64 -8.68 -19.16
CA ILE A 375 16.42 -9.20 -18.54
C ILE A 375 15.46 -9.70 -19.61
N ARG A 376 15.21 -8.94 -20.68
CA ARG A 376 14.37 -9.39 -21.81
C ARG A 376 14.92 -10.66 -22.44
N GLY A 377 16.21 -10.71 -22.76
CA GLY A 377 16.84 -11.90 -23.34
C GLY A 377 16.75 -13.15 -22.44
N ILE A 378 16.91 -12.99 -21.12
CA ILE A 378 16.77 -14.09 -20.15
C ILE A 378 15.33 -14.62 -20.14
N LEU A 379 14.34 -13.73 -20.14
CA LEU A 379 12.92 -14.10 -20.13
C LEU A 379 12.48 -14.71 -21.47
N ASP A 380 12.89 -14.11 -22.60
CA ASP A 380 12.57 -14.58 -23.95
C ASP A 380 13.16 -15.98 -24.23
N ALA A 381 14.30 -16.31 -23.63
CA ALA A 381 14.90 -17.64 -23.72
C ALA A 381 14.01 -18.75 -23.13
N THR A 382 12.99 -18.42 -22.32
CA THR A 382 12.01 -19.39 -21.84
C THR A 382 10.82 -19.57 -22.79
N GLY A 383 10.68 -18.72 -23.82
CA GLY A 383 9.60 -18.70 -24.80
C GLY A 383 8.20 -18.40 -24.24
N THR A 384 8.07 -18.16 -22.93
CA THR A 384 6.78 -18.19 -22.21
C THR A 384 6.66 -17.13 -21.13
N ARG A 385 7.75 -16.45 -20.73
CA ARG A 385 7.75 -15.49 -19.64
C ARG A 385 8.01 -14.09 -20.14
N MET A 386 7.38 -13.11 -19.49
CA MET A 386 7.50 -11.70 -19.80
C MET A 386 7.93 -10.90 -18.57
N ALA A 387 8.37 -9.65 -18.77
CA ALA A 387 8.73 -8.77 -17.65
C ALA A 387 7.56 -8.57 -16.66
N ALA A 388 6.33 -8.71 -17.15
CA ALA A 388 5.11 -8.65 -16.34
C ALA A 388 4.92 -9.87 -15.40
N ASP A 389 5.80 -10.87 -15.47
CA ASP A 389 5.86 -12.02 -14.56
C ASP A 389 6.79 -11.83 -13.37
N ILE A 390 7.57 -10.75 -13.38
CA ILE A 390 8.38 -10.36 -12.24
C ILE A 390 7.44 -9.88 -11.13
N VAL A 391 7.59 -10.44 -9.93
CA VAL A 391 6.78 -10.09 -8.75
C VAL A 391 7.57 -9.38 -7.67
N PHE A 392 8.89 -9.55 -7.65
CA PHE A 392 9.79 -8.82 -6.75
C PHE A 392 11.11 -8.47 -7.44
N ALA A 393 11.66 -7.31 -7.11
CA ALA A 393 12.98 -6.87 -7.58
C ALA A 393 13.80 -6.22 -6.46
N THR A 394 15.06 -6.63 -6.33
CA THR A 394 16.06 -5.89 -5.58
C THR A 394 16.95 -5.13 -6.55
N VAL A 395 17.04 -3.80 -6.38
CA VAL A 395 17.87 -2.94 -7.22
C VAL A 395 18.93 -2.29 -6.35
N LEU A 396 20.17 -2.71 -6.50
CA LEU A 396 21.31 -2.13 -5.80
C LEU A 396 21.99 -1.13 -6.73
N ILE A 397 22.15 0.10 -6.27
CA ILE A 397 22.77 1.18 -7.06
C ILE A 397 24.01 1.72 -6.35
N ARG A 398 24.90 2.38 -7.09
CA ARG A 398 26.08 2.99 -6.47
C ARG A 398 25.74 4.28 -5.72
N SER A 399 24.86 5.12 -6.25
CA SER A 399 24.43 6.37 -5.61
C SER A 399 22.97 6.67 -5.88
N MET A 400 22.29 7.27 -4.90
CA MET A 400 20.89 7.71 -5.02
C MET A 400 20.71 8.89 -5.99
N VAL A 401 21.79 9.58 -6.37
CA VAL A 401 21.74 10.63 -7.40
C VAL A 401 21.26 10.09 -8.75
N ASP A 402 21.60 8.84 -9.07
CA ASP A 402 21.19 8.20 -10.34
C ASP A 402 19.72 7.73 -10.31
N PHE A 403 19.10 7.59 -9.13
CA PHE A 403 17.78 6.97 -8.95
C PHE A 403 16.68 7.50 -9.90
N PRO A 404 16.51 8.83 -10.14
CA PRO A 404 15.49 9.31 -11.08
C PRO A 404 15.71 8.85 -12.52
N LEU A 405 16.97 8.83 -12.99
CA LEU A 405 17.32 8.35 -14.33
C LEU A 405 17.00 6.86 -14.47
N LEU A 406 17.39 6.07 -13.46
CA LEU A 406 17.20 4.63 -13.46
C LEU A 406 15.73 4.24 -13.38
N ASN A 407 14.94 4.96 -12.60
CA ASN A 407 13.50 4.75 -12.52
C ASN A 407 12.83 4.88 -13.89
N ASN A 408 13.18 5.90 -14.67
CA ASN A 408 12.60 6.10 -16.00
C ASN A 408 12.88 4.91 -16.94
N ILE A 409 14.11 4.39 -16.93
CA ILE A 409 14.49 3.22 -17.72
C ILE A 409 13.80 1.95 -17.19
N TYR A 410 13.76 1.77 -15.87
CA TYR A 410 13.10 0.65 -15.21
C TYR A 410 11.60 0.58 -15.54
N VAL A 411 10.88 1.71 -15.59
CA VAL A 411 9.46 1.74 -16.00
C VAL A 411 9.26 1.08 -17.36
N SER A 412 10.19 1.31 -18.30
CA SER A 412 10.05 0.83 -19.68
C SER A 412 10.01 -0.70 -19.80
N LEU A 413 10.43 -1.43 -18.76
CA LEU A 413 10.31 -2.89 -18.67
C LEU A 413 8.87 -3.34 -18.42
N PHE A 414 8.08 -2.54 -17.70
CA PHE A 414 6.76 -2.94 -17.20
C PHE A 414 5.67 -2.25 -18.01
N LYS A 415 5.16 -3.00 -18.97
CA LYS A 415 4.05 -2.61 -19.85
C LYS A 415 2.68 -3.05 -19.34
N LYS A 416 2.57 -3.52 -18.11
CA LYS A 416 1.29 -3.94 -17.51
C LYS A 416 1.19 -3.29 -16.13
N PRO A 417 -0.02 -3.00 -15.63
CA PRO A 417 -0.19 -2.49 -14.28
C PRO A 417 0.22 -3.54 -13.26
N ASN A 418 0.42 -3.08 -12.03
CA ASN A 418 1.08 -3.81 -10.94
C ASN A 418 2.51 -4.26 -11.32
N PRO A 419 3.43 -3.30 -11.50
CA PRO A 419 4.86 -3.63 -11.55
C PRO A 419 5.28 -4.39 -10.28
N PRO A 420 6.40 -5.11 -10.29
CA PRO A 420 6.85 -5.87 -9.12
C PRO A 420 6.98 -5.02 -7.86
N ALA A 421 6.84 -5.65 -6.70
CA ALA A 421 7.31 -5.07 -5.45
C ALA A 421 8.83 -4.89 -5.51
N ARG A 422 9.35 -3.83 -4.87
CA ARG A 422 10.75 -3.44 -5.08
C ARG A 422 11.41 -2.88 -3.82
N ALA A 423 12.67 -3.28 -3.60
CA ALA A 423 13.58 -2.59 -2.69
C ALA A 423 14.71 -1.96 -3.52
N THR A 424 15.07 -0.71 -3.21
CA THR A 424 16.15 -0.01 -3.92
C THR A 424 17.03 0.74 -2.94
N VAL A 425 18.28 0.32 -2.85
CA VAL A 425 19.25 0.86 -1.88
C VAL A 425 20.57 1.16 -2.57
N ALA A 426 21.29 2.18 -2.08
CA ALA A 426 22.61 2.50 -2.62
C ALA A 426 23.69 1.85 -1.76
N CYS A 427 24.43 0.93 -2.35
CA CYS A 427 25.51 0.20 -1.66
C CYS A 427 26.86 0.95 -1.76
N GLY A 428 26.92 2.10 -2.44
CA GLY A 428 28.14 2.91 -2.52
C GLY A 428 29.33 2.12 -3.09
N ASP A 429 30.47 2.26 -2.42
CA ASP A 429 31.70 1.59 -2.81
C ASP A 429 31.74 0.10 -2.42
N SER A 430 30.73 -0.42 -1.72
CA SER A 430 30.56 -1.86 -1.55
C SER A 430 30.20 -2.57 -2.86
N LEU A 431 29.69 -1.87 -3.88
CA LEU A 431 29.50 -2.49 -5.21
C LEU A 431 30.86 -2.73 -5.90
N PRO A 432 31.01 -3.81 -6.68
CA PRO A 432 32.23 -4.08 -7.44
C PRO A 432 32.64 -2.92 -8.34
N GLU A 433 33.94 -2.74 -8.53
CA GLU A 433 34.48 -1.66 -9.38
C GLU A 433 33.87 -1.72 -10.80
N GLY A 434 33.55 -0.55 -11.36
CA GLY A 434 32.90 -0.44 -12.66
C GLY A 434 31.39 -0.74 -12.66
N VAL A 435 30.84 -1.38 -11.62
CA VAL A 435 29.40 -1.63 -11.49
C VAL A 435 28.70 -0.42 -10.88
N LYS A 436 27.70 0.11 -11.58
CA LYS A 436 26.81 1.17 -11.09
C LYS A 436 25.49 0.63 -10.59
N ILE A 437 25.04 -0.51 -11.13
CA ILE A 437 23.73 -1.10 -10.87
C ILE A 437 23.85 -2.62 -10.87
N MET A 438 23.19 -3.26 -9.90
CA MET A 438 22.98 -4.70 -9.86
C MET A 438 21.50 -5.00 -9.57
N VAL A 439 20.90 -5.87 -10.38
CA VAL A 439 19.47 -6.21 -10.28
C VAL A 439 19.29 -7.70 -10.02
N SER A 440 18.43 -8.02 -9.06
CA SER A 440 17.94 -9.38 -8.80
C SER A 440 16.42 -9.40 -8.86
N LEU A 441 15.85 -10.46 -9.44
CA LEU A 441 14.43 -10.57 -9.76
C LEU A 441 13.87 -11.89 -9.26
N VAL A 442 12.62 -11.87 -8.82
CA VAL A 442 11.80 -13.06 -8.61
C VAL A 442 10.66 -13.05 -9.61
N VAL A 443 10.58 -14.11 -10.41
CA VAL A 443 9.54 -14.35 -11.42
C VAL A 443 8.58 -15.41 -10.89
N ASP A 444 7.28 -15.13 -10.93
CA ASP A 444 6.27 -16.12 -10.64
C ASP A 444 6.01 -17.00 -11.87
N LEU A 445 6.09 -18.32 -11.68
CA LEU A 445 5.84 -19.31 -12.72
C LEU A 445 4.37 -19.75 -12.76
N GLY A 446 3.54 -19.31 -11.81
CA GLY A 446 2.10 -19.55 -11.77
C GLY A 446 1.30 -18.75 -12.81
N SER A 447 -0.03 -18.90 -12.74
CA SER A 447 -0.97 -18.12 -13.55
C SER A 447 -1.07 -16.69 -13.04
N ARG A 448 -1.00 -15.71 -13.95
CA ARG A 448 -1.05 -14.28 -13.62
C ARG A 448 -2.37 -13.89 -12.94
N ASP A 449 -3.47 -14.52 -13.34
CA ASP A 449 -4.83 -14.24 -12.84
C ASP A 449 -4.99 -14.57 -11.35
N LEU A 450 -4.10 -15.40 -10.79
CA LEU A 450 -4.14 -15.77 -9.37
C LEU A 450 -3.32 -14.81 -8.48
N ARG A 451 -2.62 -13.84 -9.07
CA ARG A 451 -1.79 -12.87 -8.35
C ARG A 451 -2.65 -11.75 -7.81
N GLN A 452 -2.26 -11.24 -6.64
CA GLN A 452 -2.88 -10.07 -6.04
C GLN A 452 -1.81 -9.01 -5.84
N GLY A 453 -2.03 -7.80 -6.37
CA GLY A 453 -1.13 -6.67 -6.21
C GLY A 453 -1.79 -5.58 -5.37
N LEU A 454 -0.97 -4.91 -4.55
CA LEU A 454 -1.33 -3.64 -3.93
C LEU A 454 -0.48 -2.54 -4.55
N HIS A 455 -1.15 -1.64 -5.27
CA HIS A 455 -0.55 -0.48 -5.91
C HIS A 455 -1.37 0.76 -5.52
N VAL A 456 -0.80 1.62 -4.67
CA VAL A 456 -1.41 2.88 -4.26
C VAL A 456 -0.62 4.05 -4.82
N GLN A 457 -1.30 4.87 -5.62
CA GLN A 457 -0.73 6.06 -6.27
C GLN A 457 -1.31 7.36 -5.70
N SER A 458 -2.49 7.29 -5.09
CA SER A 458 -3.15 8.42 -4.45
C SER A 458 -2.55 8.79 -3.10
N ARG A 459 -2.54 10.08 -2.79
CA ARG A 459 -2.22 10.57 -1.43
C ARG A 459 -3.43 10.36 -0.53
N SER A 460 -3.20 9.74 0.62
CA SER A 460 -4.19 9.50 1.69
C SER A 460 -3.51 9.59 3.07
N TYR A 461 -4.21 9.19 4.14
CA TYR A 461 -3.62 9.07 5.48
C TYR A 461 -3.13 7.64 5.82
N TRP A 462 -3.44 6.65 4.97
CA TRP A 462 -3.22 5.24 5.29
C TRP A 462 -1.82 4.72 4.96
N ALA A 463 -1.36 4.88 3.73
CA ALA A 463 -0.02 4.45 3.36
C ALA A 463 0.59 5.45 2.38
N PRO A 464 1.93 5.60 2.36
CA PRO A 464 2.58 6.44 1.37
C PRO A 464 2.26 5.95 -0.04
N ALA A 465 1.95 6.90 -0.92
CA ALA A 465 1.87 6.62 -2.35
C ALA A 465 3.24 6.15 -2.86
N ASN A 466 3.25 5.33 -3.91
CA ASN A 466 4.52 4.89 -4.48
C ASN A 466 5.31 6.08 -5.04
N ILE A 467 6.57 6.18 -4.62
CA ILE A 467 7.50 7.22 -5.10
C ILE A 467 8.23 6.80 -6.38
N GLY A 468 7.79 5.71 -7.01
CA GLY A 468 8.38 5.12 -8.19
C GLY A 468 7.52 4.00 -8.77
N PRO A 469 7.98 3.40 -9.88
CA PRO A 469 7.25 2.38 -10.65
C PRO A 469 7.34 0.99 -10.01
N TYR A 470 6.69 0.81 -8.87
CA TYR A 470 6.62 -0.47 -8.17
C TYR A 470 5.25 -0.63 -7.53
N SER A 471 4.89 -1.86 -7.14
CA SER A 471 3.73 -2.11 -6.27
C SER A 471 4.19 -2.16 -4.83
N GLN A 472 3.40 -1.70 -3.86
CA GLN A 472 3.70 -1.86 -2.44
C GLN A 472 3.87 -3.34 -2.08
N ALA A 473 3.06 -4.22 -2.68
CA ALA A 473 3.17 -5.65 -2.47
C ALA A 473 2.66 -6.47 -3.67
N MET A 474 3.20 -7.68 -3.80
CA MET A 474 2.76 -8.73 -4.73
C MET A 474 2.56 -10.05 -3.98
N SER A 475 1.35 -10.60 -4.04
CA SER A 475 0.97 -11.85 -3.41
C SER A 475 0.74 -12.92 -4.48
N ILE A 476 1.45 -14.04 -4.35
CA ILE A 476 1.40 -15.16 -5.29
C ILE A 476 0.98 -16.45 -4.57
N PRO A 477 0.20 -17.33 -5.22
CA PRO A 477 -0.15 -18.62 -4.63
C PRO A 477 1.09 -19.53 -4.58
N THR A 478 1.30 -20.19 -3.44
CA THR A 478 2.24 -21.32 -3.35
C THR A 478 1.52 -22.67 -3.49
N ASN A 479 0.23 -22.72 -3.16
CA ASN A 479 -0.69 -23.82 -3.44
C ASN A 479 -2.14 -23.28 -3.53
N THR A 480 -3.15 -24.14 -3.31
CA THR A 480 -4.58 -23.76 -3.34
C THR A 480 -5.05 -22.88 -2.18
N SER A 481 -4.34 -22.85 -1.04
CA SER A 481 -4.74 -22.17 0.20
C SER A 481 -3.67 -21.28 0.84
N GLU A 482 -2.42 -21.33 0.37
CA GLU A 482 -1.27 -20.61 0.89
C GLU A 482 -0.73 -19.61 -0.14
N ARG A 483 -0.21 -18.48 0.35
CA ARG A 483 0.30 -17.40 -0.50
C ARG A 483 1.58 -16.80 0.07
N LEU A 484 2.51 -16.47 -0.80
CA LEU A 484 3.73 -15.73 -0.47
C LEU A 484 3.52 -14.25 -0.86
N VAL A 485 3.83 -13.34 0.07
CA VAL A 485 3.56 -11.90 -0.08
C VAL A 485 4.89 -11.14 -0.04
N TYR A 486 5.34 -10.67 -1.21
CA TYR A 486 6.52 -9.81 -1.34
C TYR A 486 6.14 -8.36 -1.08
N ILE A 487 6.79 -7.72 -0.11
CA ILE A 487 6.53 -6.32 0.22
C ILE A 487 7.75 -5.47 -0.15
N ALA A 488 7.47 -4.34 -0.81
CA ALA A 488 8.46 -3.36 -1.23
C ALA A 488 9.12 -2.65 -0.03
N GLY A 489 10.25 -2.01 -0.26
CA GLY A 489 10.91 -1.18 0.75
C GLY A 489 10.04 -0.02 1.21
N GLN A 490 9.88 0.13 2.52
CA GLN A 490 9.09 1.17 3.17
C GLN A 490 10.01 2.17 3.89
N ILE A 491 9.93 3.43 3.49
CA ILE A 491 10.63 4.56 4.12
C ILE A 491 9.64 5.43 4.93
N PRO A 492 10.10 6.23 5.91
CA PRO A 492 9.24 6.90 6.90
C PRO A 492 8.63 8.20 6.37
N LEU A 493 7.84 8.09 5.31
CA LEU A 493 7.07 9.19 4.77
C LEU A 493 5.79 9.38 5.59
N GLU A 494 5.43 10.63 5.89
CA GLU A 494 4.05 10.96 6.29
C GLU A 494 3.15 10.77 5.05
N PRO A 495 2.17 9.83 5.06
CA PRO A 495 1.37 9.52 3.87
C PRO A 495 0.69 10.75 3.25
N ALA A 496 0.19 11.64 4.11
CA ALA A 496 -0.53 12.82 3.68
C ALA A 496 0.35 13.80 2.92
N SER A 497 1.58 14.05 3.37
CA SER A 497 2.47 15.07 2.79
C SER A 497 3.54 14.51 1.84
N MET A 498 3.79 13.20 1.89
CA MET A 498 4.89 12.54 1.16
C MET A 498 6.28 13.07 1.50
N ASN A 499 6.43 13.65 2.70
CA ASN A 499 7.71 14.09 3.25
C ASN A 499 8.23 13.13 4.31
N ILE A 500 9.55 13.04 4.44
CA ILE A 500 10.17 12.33 5.57
C ILE A 500 9.80 13.08 6.85
N VAL A 501 9.29 12.35 7.84
CA VAL A 501 8.91 12.95 9.12
C VAL A 501 10.15 13.51 9.81
N ALA A 502 10.10 14.80 10.14
CA ALA A 502 11.07 15.41 11.04
C ALA A 502 10.81 14.88 12.45
N GLY A 503 11.82 14.23 13.03
CA GLY A 503 11.70 13.71 14.38
C GLY A 503 12.02 14.74 15.46
N PRO A 504 11.61 14.48 16.71
CA PRO A 504 12.02 15.29 17.86
C PRO A 504 13.52 15.13 18.14
N GLN A 505 14.15 16.16 18.69
CA GLN A 505 15.51 16.04 19.21
C GLN A 505 15.47 15.41 20.61
N PRO A 506 16.38 14.48 20.95
CA PRO A 506 17.63 14.11 20.26
C PRO A 506 17.49 13.12 19.08
N TRP A 507 18.58 12.90 18.33
CA TRP A 507 18.62 12.05 17.13
C TRP A 507 18.02 10.65 17.31
N LEU A 508 18.15 10.06 18.50
CA LEU A 508 17.63 8.72 18.80
C LEU A 508 16.10 8.70 18.74
N GLU A 509 15.43 9.69 19.31
CA GLU A 509 13.97 9.79 19.26
C GLU A 509 13.49 10.04 17.82
N SER A 510 14.24 10.85 17.07
CA SER A 510 14.00 11.09 15.66
C SER A 510 14.13 9.83 14.80
N TYR A 511 15.17 9.04 15.05
CA TYR A 511 15.37 7.78 14.36
C TYR A 511 14.30 6.76 14.77
N SER A 512 14.00 6.62 16.06
CA SER A 512 12.98 5.70 16.57
C SER A 512 11.61 5.98 15.96
N LEU A 513 11.20 7.25 15.85
CA LEU A 513 9.93 7.60 15.21
C LEU A 513 9.90 7.18 13.74
N ARG A 514 11.00 7.42 13.02
CA ARG A 514 11.14 7.03 11.61
C ARG A 514 11.18 5.51 11.44
N ALA A 515 11.90 4.79 12.29
CA ALA A 515 11.95 3.33 12.27
C ALA A 515 10.59 2.71 12.56
N VAL A 516 9.84 3.23 13.54
CA VAL A 516 8.46 2.83 13.86
C VAL A 516 7.53 3.10 12.69
N LEU A 517 7.56 4.32 12.13
CA LEU A 517 6.65 4.70 11.05
C LEU A 517 6.89 3.87 9.78
N ALA A 518 8.15 3.63 9.41
CA ALA A 518 8.48 2.78 8.28
C ALA A 518 8.03 1.32 8.51
N LEU A 519 8.16 0.80 9.73
CA LEU A 519 7.67 -0.52 10.10
C LEU A 519 6.13 -0.59 10.06
N GLN A 520 5.43 0.45 10.53
CA GLN A 520 3.97 0.55 10.47
C GLN A 520 3.47 0.50 9.02
N HIS A 521 4.13 1.20 8.10
CA HIS A 521 3.76 1.13 6.67
C HIS A 521 3.84 -0.31 6.15
N MET A 522 4.92 -1.03 6.49
CA MET A 522 5.07 -2.44 6.15
C MET A 522 3.95 -3.31 6.77
N TRP A 523 3.57 -3.01 8.02
CA TRP A 523 2.50 -3.72 8.74
C TRP A 523 1.12 -3.49 8.12
N ARG A 524 0.77 -2.24 7.82
CA ARG A 524 -0.49 -1.87 7.13
C ARG A 524 -0.60 -2.56 5.78
N ILE A 525 0.49 -2.61 5.01
CA ILE A 525 0.54 -3.34 3.75
C ILE A 525 0.37 -4.85 3.98
N GLY A 526 1.03 -5.42 4.99
CA GLY A 526 0.88 -6.83 5.36
C GLY A 526 -0.56 -7.19 5.72
N ALA A 527 -1.22 -6.37 6.54
CA ALA A 527 -2.62 -6.54 6.93
C ALA A 527 -3.56 -6.46 5.72
N ALA A 528 -3.42 -5.44 4.87
CA ALA A 528 -4.23 -5.30 3.64
C ALA A 528 -4.00 -6.45 2.64
N MET A 529 -2.83 -7.09 2.69
CA MET A 529 -2.50 -8.28 1.89
C MET A 529 -2.80 -9.61 2.60
N GLN A 530 -3.47 -9.56 3.77
CA GLN A 530 -3.88 -10.72 4.57
C GLN A 530 -2.70 -11.65 4.91
N VAL A 531 -1.56 -11.06 5.28
CA VAL A 531 -0.43 -11.81 5.82
C VAL A 531 -0.84 -12.38 7.17
N ASP A 532 -0.65 -13.69 7.36
CA ASP A 532 -0.82 -14.32 8.66
C ASP A 532 0.48 -14.25 9.47
N TRP A 533 1.64 -14.41 8.81
CA TRP A 533 2.94 -14.45 9.46
C TRP A 533 4.05 -13.80 8.64
N TRP A 534 5.00 -13.15 9.32
CA TRP A 534 6.22 -12.65 8.70
C TRP A 534 7.28 -13.75 8.64
N LEU A 535 7.73 -14.13 7.44
CA LEU A 535 8.83 -15.07 7.28
C LEU A 535 10.17 -14.46 7.69
N GLY A 536 10.34 -13.16 7.44
CA GLY A 536 11.52 -12.41 7.84
C GLY A 536 11.49 -10.99 7.31
N SER A 537 12.43 -10.17 7.78
CA SER A 537 12.55 -8.77 7.37
C SER A 537 14.00 -8.27 7.37
N VAL A 538 14.25 -7.26 6.54
CA VAL A 538 15.52 -6.54 6.48
C VAL A 538 15.25 -5.06 6.72
N ALA A 539 16.00 -4.46 7.64
CA ALA A 539 16.05 -3.01 7.85
C ALA A 539 17.36 -2.47 7.27
N TYR A 540 17.28 -1.75 6.15
CA TYR A 540 18.42 -1.05 5.60
C TYR A 540 18.64 0.26 6.35
N LEU A 541 19.88 0.54 6.75
CA LEU A 541 20.26 1.66 7.62
C LEU A 541 21.34 2.52 6.98
N THR A 542 21.32 3.82 7.23
CA THR A 542 22.37 4.76 6.76
C THR A 542 22.79 5.74 7.85
N GLY A 543 23.87 6.48 7.59
CA GLY A 543 24.42 7.51 8.48
C GLY A 543 25.18 6.93 9.67
N ASP A 544 25.17 7.68 10.77
CA ASP A 544 25.95 7.35 11.98
C ASP A 544 25.16 6.50 12.99
N HIS A 545 25.84 6.08 14.07
CA HIS A 545 25.28 5.30 15.19
C HIS A 545 24.59 3.99 14.75
N ILE A 546 25.14 3.31 13.74
CA ILE A 546 24.51 2.14 13.13
C ILE A 546 24.24 1.01 14.12
N GLY A 547 25.15 0.69 15.03
CA GLY A 547 24.91 -0.34 16.05
C GLY A 547 23.70 0.00 16.94
N ALA A 548 23.56 1.27 17.31
CA ALA A 548 22.42 1.77 18.08
C ALA A 548 21.11 1.70 17.27
N LYS A 549 21.16 2.11 15.99
CA LYS A 549 20.02 2.01 15.06
C LYS A 549 19.58 0.57 14.83
N ALA A 550 20.53 -0.36 14.69
CA ALA A 550 20.30 -1.79 14.55
C ALA A 550 19.67 -2.39 15.81
N GLN A 551 20.11 -1.96 17.00
CA GLN A 551 19.50 -2.40 18.27
C GLN A 551 18.04 -1.93 18.38
N VAL A 552 17.74 -0.68 18.02
CA VAL A 552 16.36 -0.17 17.99
C VAL A 552 15.51 -0.95 16.97
N ALA A 553 16.03 -1.18 15.75
CA ALA A 553 15.30 -1.93 14.73
C ALA A 553 15.02 -3.38 15.16
N TRP A 554 15.99 -4.05 15.78
CA TRP A 554 15.75 -5.37 16.39
C TRP A 554 14.69 -5.32 17.47
N ASN A 555 14.77 -4.37 18.42
CA ASN A 555 13.81 -4.27 19.52
C ASN A 555 12.39 -4.03 19.00
N LEU A 556 12.23 -3.25 17.93
CA LEU A 556 10.96 -3.08 17.23
C LEU A 556 10.44 -4.41 16.68
N TRP A 557 11.29 -5.12 15.93
CA TRP A 557 10.93 -6.41 15.35
C TRP A 557 10.54 -7.44 16.41
N GLU A 558 11.33 -7.53 17.49
CA GLU A 558 11.09 -8.44 18.61
C GLU A 558 9.80 -8.08 19.36
N THR A 559 9.58 -6.79 19.65
CA THR A 559 8.39 -6.33 20.36
C THR A 559 7.12 -6.64 19.58
N MET A 560 7.11 -6.40 18.27
CA MET A 560 5.95 -6.67 17.41
C MET A 560 5.66 -8.18 17.24
N HIS A 561 6.58 -9.07 17.62
CA HIS A 561 6.40 -10.53 17.62
C HIS A 561 6.31 -11.11 19.03
N ALA A 562 6.27 -10.28 20.08
CA ALA A 562 6.05 -10.75 21.44
C ALA A 562 4.58 -11.13 21.66
N GLN A 563 4.33 -12.16 22.48
CA GLN A 563 2.97 -12.47 22.92
C GLN A 563 2.48 -11.35 23.84
N HIS A 564 1.61 -10.48 23.32
CA HIS A 564 0.94 -9.48 24.14
C HIS A 564 -0.23 -10.14 24.90
N THR A 565 -0.09 -10.28 26.22
CA THR A 565 -1.19 -10.63 27.12
C THR A 565 -2.01 -9.38 27.46
N ASP A 566 -2.57 -8.71 26.46
CA ASP A 566 -3.59 -7.68 26.71
C ASP A 566 -4.92 -8.25 26.23
N SER A 567 -5.75 -8.66 27.20
CA SER A 567 -7.19 -8.69 26.99
C SER A 567 -7.65 -7.27 26.69
N ASP A 568 -8.52 -7.10 25.70
CA ASP A 568 -9.15 -5.84 25.24
C ASP A 568 -8.58 -5.23 23.95
N GLY A 569 -8.21 -6.07 22.98
CA GLY A 569 -8.21 -5.66 21.57
C GLY A 569 -9.43 -6.24 20.88
N GLU A 570 -10.45 -5.43 20.59
CA GLU A 570 -11.44 -5.80 19.57
C GLU A 570 -10.67 -5.93 18.25
N ASP A 571 -10.74 -7.10 17.63
CA ASP A 571 -10.04 -7.44 16.40
C ASP A 571 -10.38 -6.40 15.31
N GLU A 572 -9.39 -5.61 14.88
CA GLU A 572 -9.50 -4.80 13.66
C GLU A 572 -9.46 -5.76 12.47
N GLU A 573 -10.65 -6.16 12.05
CA GLU A 573 -10.87 -6.95 10.85
C GLU A 573 -10.54 -6.09 9.61
N PRO A 574 -9.64 -6.54 8.71
CA PRO A 574 -9.34 -5.84 7.49
C PRO A 574 -10.62 -5.77 6.65
N THR A 575 -11.06 -4.55 6.37
CA THR A 575 -12.21 -4.29 5.51
C THR A 575 -12.00 -4.95 4.15
N LEU A 576 -12.87 -5.91 3.82
CA LEU A 576 -12.93 -6.46 2.47
C LEU A 576 -13.61 -5.44 1.57
N ASP A 577 -13.04 -5.23 0.38
CA ASP A 577 -13.72 -4.46 -0.64
C ASP A 577 -14.99 -5.22 -1.04
N ALA A 578 -16.17 -4.69 -0.73
CA ALA A 578 -17.47 -5.28 -1.06
C ALA A 578 -17.59 -5.61 -2.57
N TRP A 579 -16.80 -4.94 -3.41
CA TRP A 579 -16.65 -5.24 -4.82
C TRP A 579 -15.99 -6.60 -5.10
N ASP A 580 -14.89 -6.92 -4.40
CA ASP A 580 -14.11 -8.15 -4.62
C ASP A 580 -14.97 -9.40 -4.35
N ILE A 581 -15.86 -9.35 -3.35
CA ILE A 581 -16.78 -10.45 -3.00
C ILE A 581 -17.84 -10.68 -4.09
N LYS A 582 -18.34 -9.61 -4.73
CA LYS A 582 -19.51 -9.66 -5.61
C LYS A 582 -19.17 -9.82 -7.09
N TYR A 583 -18.04 -9.26 -7.53
CA TYR A 583 -17.67 -9.19 -8.95
C TYR A 583 -16.21 -9.60 -9.26
N GLY A 584 -15.42 -10.02 -8.26
CA GLY A 584 -13.99 -10.39 -8.37
C GLY A 584 -13.65 -11.58 -9.30
N GLY A 585 -14.66 -12.28 -9.83
CA GLY A 585 -14.51 -13.18 -10.97
C GLY A 585 -13.49 -14.32 -10.84
N ARG A 586 -13.81 -15.39 -10.11
CA ARG A 586 -13.84 -16.82 -10.57
C ARG A 586 -13.81 -17.82 -9.39
N ALA A 587 -14.70 -18.80 -9.51
CA ALA A 587 -14.93 -20.12 -8.86
C ALA A 587 -13.82 -20.92 -8.11
N HIS A 588 -12.64 -20.37 -7.82
CA HIS A 588 -11.57 -21.04 -7.06
C HIS A 588 -11.00 -20.20 -5.91
N GLU A 589 -11.69 -19.15 -5.50
CA GLU A 589 -11.40 -18.48 -4.24
C GLU A 589 -12.00 -19.28 -3.09
N GLN A 590 -11.14 -19.75 -2.18
CA GLN A 590 -11.62 -20.20 -0.88
C GLN A 590 -12.29 -19.00 -0.19
N PRO A 591 -13.43 -19.20 0.50
CA PRO A 591 -14.05 -18.15 1.28
C PRO A 591 -12.98 -17.54 2.18
N ILE A 592 -12.84 -16.23 2.08
CA ILE A 592 -11.98 -15.44 2.95
C ILE A 592 -12.39 -15.77 4.39
N LYS A 593 -11.40 -16.02 5.27
CA LYS A 593 -11.71 -16.31 6.67
C LYS A 593 -12.54 -15.15 7.23
N PRO A 594 -13.71 -15.41 7.84
CA PRO A 594 -14.59 -14.37 8.37
C PRO A 594 -14.02 -13.60 9.57
N GLU A 595 -12.84 -13.98 10.05
CA GLU A 595 -12.05 -13.29 11.07
C GLU A 595 -10.61 -13.26 10.57
N ALA A 596 -10.07 -12.09 10.23
CA ALA A 596 -8.63 -11.98 10.06
C ALA A 596 -8.02 -11.83 11.45
N ALA A 597 -7.20 -12.80 11.84
CA ALA A 597 -6.47 -12.71 13.09
C ALA A 597 -5.48 -11.54 13.04
N ALA A 598 -5.25 -10.90 14.19
CA ALA A 598 -4.23 -9.87 14.35
C ALA A 598 -2.87 -10.32 13.78
N LEU A 599 -2.17 -9.43 13.07
CA LEU A 599 -0.83 -9.69 12.53
C LEU A 599 0.23 -9.34 13.60
N PRO A 600 1.10 -10.29 14.02
CA PRO A 600 1.24 -11.63 13.50
C PRO A 600 0.24 -12.60 14.13
N ASN A 601 -0.32 -13.50 13.31
CA ASN A 601 -1.33 -14.45 13.74
C ASN A 601 -0.66 -15.56 14.57
N MET A 602 -0.66 -15.40 15.90
CA MET A 602 -0.02 -16.36 16.80
C MET A 602 -0.71 -17.74 16.77
N SER A 603 -2.00 -17.81 16.40
CA SER A 603 -2.79 -19.04 16.44
C SER A 603 -2.34 -20.10 15.41
N ILE A 604 -1.63 -19.69 14.37
CA ILE A 604 -1.13 -20.59 13.32
C ILE A 604 0.22 -21.21 13.66
N VAL A 605 0.89 -20.78 14.74
CA VAL A 605 2.19 -21.33 15.14
C VAL A 605 2.00 -22.63 15.92
N GLN A 606 2.47 -23.75 15.36
CA GLN A 606 2.32 -25.12 15.88
C GLN A 606 3.56 -25.62 16.64
N SER A 607 4.38 -24.68 17.12
CA SER A 607 5.62 -24.88 17.88
C SER A 607 5.76 -23.77 18.91
N ASP A 608 6.88 -23.74 19.63
CA ASP A 608 7.25 -22.52 20.36
C ASP A 608 7.36 -21.34 19.39
N VAL A 609 6.83 -20.19 19.80
CA VAL A 609 6.88 -18.95 19.03
C VAL A 609 8.29 -18.38 19.13
N LEU A 610 8.94 -18.21 17.98
CA LEU A 610 10.24 -17.56 17.87
C LEU A 610 10.08 -16.22 17.13
N VAL A 611 11.00 -15.28 17.37
CA VAL A 611 11.09 -14.08 16.55
C VAL A 611 11.59 -14.48 15.16
N PRO A 612 10.89 -14.12 14.06
CA PRO A 612 11.33 -14.48 12.71
C PRO A 612 12.70 -13.88 12.36
N PRO A 613 13.43 -14.46 11.40
CA PRO A 613 14.68 -13.91 10.87
C PRO A 613 14.65 -12.40 10.60
N PHE A 614 15.70 -11.71 11.06
CA PHE A 614 15.86 -10.27 10.92
C PHE A 614 17.31 -9.92 10.64
N PHE A 615 17.54 -8.98 9.71
CA PHE A 615 18.84 -8.38 9.48
C PHE A 615 18.75 -6.86 9.41
N ALA A 616 19.61 -6.17 10.15
CA ALA A 616 19.89 -4.74 9.94
C ALA A 616 21.12 -4.59 9.06
N VAL A 617 21.00 -3.91 7.92
CA VAL A 617 22.03 -3.87 6.87
C VAL A 617 22.43 -2.42 6.62
N GLN A 618 23.69 -2.06 6.89
CA GLN A 618 24.18 -0.72 6.63
C GLN A 618 24.51 -0.55 5.14
N VAL A 619 23.89 0.44 4.52
CA VAL A 619 24.13 0.85 3.13
C VAL A 619 24.56 2.31 3.08
N ALA A 620 25.01 2.78 1.92
CA ALA A 620 25.54 4.13 1.77
C ALA A 620 24.43 5.19 1.75
N GLU A 621 23.38 4.97 0.96
CA GLU A 621 22.26 5.90 0.85
C GLU A 621 20.93 5.15 0.64
N LEU A 622 19.83 5.79 1.06
CA LEU A 622 18.46 5.32 0.85
C LEU A 622 17.64 6.37 0.08
N PRO A 623 16.52 5.96 -0.55
CA PRO A 623 15.65 6.88 -1.26
C PRO A 623 15.23 8.07 -0.38
N ARG A 624 15.15 9.25 -0.98
CA ARG A 624 14.76 10.51 -0.32
C ARG A 624 15.67 10.92 0.86
N GLY A 625 16.88 10.34 0.97
CA GLY A 625 17.77 10.59 2.09
C GLY A 625 17.27 10.00 3.41
N SER A 626 16.45 8.94 3.35
CA SER A 626 16.02 8.21 4.54
C SER A 626 17.21 7.62 5.29
N ASP A 627 17.04 7.39 6.58
CA ASP A 627 18.00 6.67 7.41
C ASP A 627 17.57 5.25 7.79
N VAL A 628 16.36 4.86 7.40
CA VAL A 628 15.81 3.51 7.53
C VAL A 628 14.89 3.17 6.36
N GLU A 629 14.98 1.95 5.86
CA GLU A 629 14.03 1.34 4.93
C GLU A 629 13.75 -0.10 5.38
N TRP A 630 12.48 -0.44 5.63
CA TRP A 630 12.06 -1.80 5.98
C TRP A 630 11.58 -2.56 4.75
N GLN A 631 12.08 -3.78 4.55
CA GLN A 631 11.62 -4.70 3.53
C GLN A 631 11.20 -6.02 4.19
N GLY A 632 10.03 -6.55 3.82
CA GLY A 632 9.46 -7.73 4.46
C GLY A 632 9.01 -8.80 3.47
N LEU A 633 9.00 -10.05 3.94
CA LEU A 633 8.37 -11.18 3.26
C LEU A 633 7.30 -11.78 4.17
N GLY A 634 6.04 -11.67 3.75
CA GLY A 634 4.89 -12.23 4.45
C GLY A 634 4.45 -13.57 3.88
N TYR A 635 3.71 -14.33 4.67
CA TYR A 635 3.08 -15.58 4.27
C TYR A 635 1.65 -15.66 4.79
N ARG A 636 0.75 -16.13 3.93
CA ARG A 636 -0.62 -16.49 4.29
C ARG A 636 -0.72 -18.01 4.36
N CYS A 637 -1.10 -18.55 5.51
CA CYS A 637 -1.15 -20.00 5.73
C CYS A 637 -2.07 -20.42 6.88
N GLY A 638 -2.45 -21.70 6.88
CA GLY A 638 -3.23 -22.31 7.96
C GLY A 638 -2.39 -22.77 9.16
N GLY A 639 -1.07 -22.89 9.01
CA GLY A 639 -0.19 -23.38 10.06
C GLY A 639 1.29 -23.35 9.69
N LEU A 640 2.15 -23.12 10.68
CA LEU A 640 3.61 -23.17 10.52
C LEU A 640 4.29 -23.71 11.77
N LYS A 641 5.56 -24.10 11.63
CA LYS A 641 6.46 -24.47 12.73
C LYS A 641 7.74 -23.64 12.65
N MET A 642 8.27 -23.28 13.81
CA MET A 642 9.54 -22.57 13.93
C MET A 642 10.55 -23.42 14.69
N VAL A 643 11.81 -23.39 14.24
CA VAL A 643 12.91 -24.14 14.86
C VAL A 643 14.16 -23.28 14.87
N ALA A 644 14.77 -23.11 16.05
CA ALA A 644 16.10 -22.53 16.18
C ALA A 644 17.15 -23.63 16.32
N GLU A 645 18.30 -23.45 15.68
CA GLU A 645 19.49 -24.31 15.79
C GLU A 645 20.71 -23.41 15.99
N ASP A 646 21.45 -23.60 17.08
CA ASP A 646 22.75 -22.95 17.26
C ASP A 646 23.79 -23.71 16.43
N LEU A 647 24.55 -22.97 15.63
CA LEU A 647 25.59 -23.48 14.74
C LEU A 647 26.96 -23.17 15.35
N ASP A 648 27.99 -23.89 14.90
CA ASP A 648 29.37 -23.59 15.30
C ASP A 648 29.82 -22.17 14.91
N VAL A 649 29.14 -21.58 13.93
CA VAL A 649 29.48 -20.27 13.31
C VAL A 649 28.42 -19.18 13.58
N GLY A 650 27.37 -19.48 14.32
CA GLY A 650 26.29 -18.53 14.59
C GLY A 650 24.96 -19.21 14.89
N ARG A 651 23.86 -18.72 14.32
CA ARG A 651 22.52 -19.19 14.67
C ARG A 651 21.61 -19.28 13.47
N LYS A 652 20.76 -20.31 13.43
CA LYS A 652 19.77 -20.53 12.38
C LYS A 652 18.36 -20.53 12.94
N ILE A 653 17.42 -19.94 12.21
CA ILE A 653 15.98 -20.03 12.46
C ILE A 653 15.28 -20.50 11.18
N ASP A 654 14.56 -21.61 11.29
CA ASP A 654 13.69 -22.14 10.24
C ASP A 654 12.23 -21.79 10.54
N THR A 655 11.52 -21.25 9.56
CA THR A 655 10.05 -21.22 9.49
C THR A 655 9.60 -22.22 8.43
N ILE A 656 8.83 -23.22 8.85
CA ILE A 656 8.45 -24.38 8.05
C ILE A 656 6.93 -24.43 7.94
N THR A 657 6.43 -24.37 6.71
CA THR A 657 5.03 -24.61 6.36
C THR A 657 4.91 -25.94 5.62
N GLU A 658 3.71 -26.27 5.14
CA GLU A 658 3.51 -27.47 4.33
C GLU A 658 4.38 -27.44 3.05
N ASN A 659 4.49 -26.29 2.39
CA ASN A 659 5.12 -26.19 1.06
C ASN A 659 6.42 -25.38 1.03
N LEU A 660 6.72 -24.66 2.11
CA LEU A 660 7.85 -23.76 2.19
C LEU A 660 8.68 -24.03 3.43
N ARG A 661 10.00 -23.98 3.29
CA ARG A 661 10.92 -23.74 4.39
C ARG A 661 11.69 -22.47 4.09
N TYR A 662 11.56 -21.50 4.98
CA TYR A 662 12.30 -20.25 4.97
C TYR A 662 13.29 -20.26 6.12
N THR A 663 14.56 -20.06 5.82
CA THR A 663 15.66 -20.22 6.77
C THR A 663 16.47 -18.94 6.82
N GLY A 664 16.57 -18.33 8.01
CA GLY A 664 17.52 -17.26 8.29
C GLY A 664 18.74 -17.80 9.04
N ILE A 665 19.95 -17.46 8.58
CA ILE A 665 21.20 -17.81 9.28
C ILE A 665 21.97 -16.54 9.58
N GLU A 666 22.25 -16.31 10.86
CA GLU A 666 23.21 -15.34 11.35
C GLU A 666 24.57 -16.00 11.43
N ILE A 667 25.59 -15.40 10.80
CA ILE A 667 26.97 -15.83 10.96
C ILE A 667 27.71 -14.78 11.78
N ASP A 668 28.21 -15.17 12.94
CA ASP A 668 28.89 -14.28 13.87
C ASP A 668 30.21 -13.74 13.30
N GLU A 669 30.83 -12.75 13.93
CA GLU A 669 32.20 -12.37 13.55
C GLU A 669 33.21 -13.43 13.99
N PHE A 670 34.09 -13.85 13.07
CA PHE A 670 35.17 -14.80 13.33
C PHE A 670 36.42 -14.49 12.48
N ASP A 671 37.56 -15.06 12.85
CA ASP A 671 38.86 -14.84 12.20
C ASP A 671 39.10 -15.72 10.95
N SER A 672 38.26 -16.73 10.70
CA SER A 672 38.34 -17.62 9.53
C SER A 672 37.73 -17.05 8.24
N ASP A 673 38.04 -17.72 7.13
CA ASP A 673 37.57 -17.38 5.78
C ASP A 673 36.05 -17.59 5.61
N LEU A 674 35.34 -16.55 5.17
CA LEU A 674 33.89 -16.58 4.95
C LEU A 674 33.52 -17.55 3.82
N ASP A 675 34.33 -17.64 2.75
CA ASP A 675 34.02 -18.51 1.61
C ASP A 675 33.90 -19.97 2.04
N SER A 676 34.83 -20.44 2.87
CA SER A 676 34.82 -21.79 3.46
C SER A 676 33.58 -22.05 4.34
N CYS A 677 33.16 -21.06 5.12
CA CYS A 677 31.97 -21.14 5.95
C CYS A 677 30.69 -21.26 5.10
N LEU A 678 30.58 -20.41 4.06
CA LEU A 678 29.44 -20.42 3.14
C LEU A 678 29.34 -21.75 2.39
N GLN A 679 30.46 -22.32 1.93
CA GLN A 679 30.46 -23.63 1.28
C GLN A 679 29.91 -24.73 2.21
N HIS A 680 30.33 -24.74 3.48
CA HIS A 680 29.84 -25.71 4.46
C HIS A 680 28.34 -25.54 4.76
N ILE A 681 27.85 -24.30 4.78
CA ILE A 681 26.41 -24.01 4.93
C ILE A 681 25.63 -24.52 3.71
N LEU A 682 26.14 -24.30 2.50
CA LEU A 682 25.50 -24.81 1.28
C LEU A 682 25.47 -26.34 1.27
N ASP A 683 26.58 -27.01 1.58
CA ASP A 683 26.66 -28.47 1.59
C ASP A 683 25.69 -29.08 2.61
N ARG A 684 25.53 -28.45 3.78
CA ARG A 684 24.68 -28.95 4.86
C ARG A 684 23.19 -28.62 4.67
N TYR A 685 22.87 -27.42 4.20
CA TYR A 685 21.50 -26.89 4.22
C TYR A 685 20.90 -26.65 2.83
N SER A 686 21.70 -26.69 1.76
CA SER A 686 21.23 -26.58 0.36
C SER A 686 21.08 -27.92 -0.36
N ALA A 687 21.13 -29.05 0.37
CA ALA A 687 20.89 -30.39 -0.17
C ALA A 687 19.49 -30.57 -0.80
N ARG A 688 18.55 -29.66 -0.50
CA ARG A 688 17.25 -29.51 -1.17
C ARG A 688 17.36 -28.33 -2.14
N SER A 689 16.93 -28.50 -3.39
CA SER A 689 16.97 -27.46 -4.44
C SER A 689 16.50 -26.10 -3.90
N VAL A 690 17.43 -25.17 -3.68
CA VAL A 690 17.16 -23.86 -3.09
C VAL A 690 16.46 -22.99 -4.12
N SER A 691 15.23 -22.57 -3.88
CA SER A 691 14.48 -21.72 -4.82
C SER A 691 14.99 -20.28 -4.83
N HIS A 692 15.41 -19.78 -3.67
CA HIS A 692 15.90 -18.43 -3.50
C HIS A 692 16.94 -18.40 -2.39
N ALA A 693 18.10 -17.80 -2.66
CA ALA A 693 19.16 -17.59 -1.67
C ALA A 693 19.60 -16.13 -1.71
N ILE A 694 19.77 -15.51 -0.55
CA ILE A 694 20.25 -14.13 -0.41
C ILE A 694 21.36 -14.10 0.64
N LEU A 695 22.47 -13.45 0.30
CA LEU A 695 23.61 -13.23 1.19
C LEU A 695 23.84 -11.74 1.40
N TYR A 696 23.77 -11.29 2.64
CA TYR A 696 24.16 -9.96 3.07
C TYR A 696 25.55 -10.05 3.71
N THR A 697 26.53 -9.33 3.18
CA THR A 697 27.87 -9.30 3.79
C THR A 697 28.65 -8.05 3.42
N ALA A 698 29.53 -7.66 4.34
CA ALA A 698 30.53 -6.61 4.12
C ALA A 698 31.88 -7.17 3.65
N GLN A 699 32.04 -8.50 3.65
CA GLN A 699 33.28 -9.15 3.25
C GLN A 699 33.25 -9.47 1.75
N PRO A 700 34.36 -9.23 1.03
CA PRO A 700 34.46 -9.61 -0.37
C PRO A 700 34.47 -11.14 -0.50
N LEU A 701 33.77 -11.64 -1.51
CA LEU A 701 33.75 -13.06 -1.89
C LEU A 701 34.75 -13.28 -3.03
N PHE A 702 35.54 -14.35 -2.96
CA PHE A 702 36.56 -14.66 -3.96
C PHE A 702 36.17 -15.83 -4.87
N GLY A 703 35.26 -16.69 -4.42
CA GLY A 703 34.68 -17.80 -5.17
C GLY A 703 33.31 -17.51 -5.82
N ASN A 704 33.04 -18.15 -6.96
CA ASN A 704 31.75 -18.09 -7.68
C ASN A 704 30.83 -19.28 -7.33
N PHE A 705 30.69 -19.61 -6.04
CA PHE A 705 29.93 -20.80 -5.61
C PHE A 705 28.55 -20.48 -5.02
N TRP A 706 28.29 -19.21 -4.67
CA TRP A 706 27.01 -18.82 -4.09
C TRP A 706 25.86 -18.91 -5.13
N PRO A 707 24.76 -19.63 -4.85
CA PRO A 707 23.74 -19.93 -5.85
C PRO A 707 22.70 -18.81 -6.06
N GLY A 708 22.80 -17.68 -5.35
CA GLY A 708 21.73 -16.67 -5.30
C GLY A 708 22.20 -15.22 -5.30
N GLN A 709 21.34 -14.35 -4.78
CA GLN A 709 21.60 -12.93 -4.67
C GLN A 709 22.69 -12.64 -3.63
N VAL A 710 23.57 -11.71 -3.97
CA VAL A 710 24.52 -11.10 -3.04
C VAL A 710 24.13 -9.64 -2.86
N VAL A 711 24.08 -9.19 -1.61
CA VAL A 711 23.86 -7.78 -1.24
C VAL A 711 25.12 -7.27 -0.54
N PRO A 712 26.04 -6.64 -1.29
CA PRO A 712 27.20 -5.98 -0.72
C PRO A 712 26.75 -4.82 0.18
N CYS A 713 27.31 -4.74 1.38
CA CYS A 713 26.93 -3.71 2.36
C CYS A 713 28.16 -3.27 3.16
N MET A 714 27.99 -2.28 4.04
CA MET A 714 29.06 -1.76 4.89
C MET A 714 29.19 -2.56 6.20
N SER A 715 28.06 -3.04 6.72
CA SER A 715 27.97 -3.93 7.89
C SER A 715 26.61 -4.62 7.94
N VAL A 716 26.53 -5.76 8.62
CA VAL A 716 25.29 -6.52 8.86
C VAL A 716 25.16 -6.80 10.35
N TRP A 717 23.93 -6.73 10.86
CA TRP A 717 23.62 -6.86 12.27
C TRP A 717 22.41 -7.79 12.45
N GLY A 718 22.48 -8.67 13.44
CA GLY A 718 21.43 -9.62 13.79
C GLY A 718 20.73 -9.29 15.10
N GLN A 719 20.27 -10.33 15.79
CA GLN A 719 19.52 -10.19 17.05
C GLN A 719 20.25 -9.31 18.06
N LYS A 720 19.50 -8.49 18.79
CA LYS A 720 19.98 -7.59 19.86
C LYS A 720 21.03 -6.57 19.39
N GLY A 721 21.10 -6.30 18.08
CA GLY A 721 22.11 -5.42 17.51
C GLY A 721 23.53 -6.01 17.58
N ARG A 722 23.67 -7.33 17.49
CA ARG A 722 24.99 -7.97 17.35
C ARG A 722 25.49 -7.85 15.93
N GLN A 723 26.74 -7.42 15.75
CA GLN A 723 27.36 -7.37 14.43
C GLN A 723 27.68 -8.78 13.92
N LEU A 724 27.45 -9.01 12.63
CA LEU A 724 27.60 -10.29 11.96
C LEU A 724 28.67 -10.20 10.86
N ALA A 725 29.33 -11.32 10.57
CA ALA A 725 30.14 -11.45 9.36
C ALA A 725 29.25 -11.51 8.11
N ALA A 726 28.12 -12.20 8.20
CA ALA A 726 27.13 -12.30 7.14
C ALA A 726 25.74 -12.68 7.68
N GLY A 727 24.71 -12.29 6.93
CA GLY A 727 23.34 -12.76 7.10
C GLY A 727 22.90 -13.52 5.85
N ILE A 728 22.28 -14.68 6.03
CA ILE A 728 21.80 -15.53 4.93
C ILE A 728 20.31 -15.75 5.05
N ILE A 729 19.63 -15.69 3.89
CA ILE A 729 18.26 -16.17 3.71
C ILE A 729 18.29 -17.32 2.71
N LEU A 730 17.71 -18.46 3.05
CA LEU A 730 17.46 -19.57 2.14
C LEU A 730 15.96 -19.87 2.10
N GLN A 731 15.42 -19.99 0.90
CA GLN A 731 14.07 -20.46 0.65
C GLN A 731 14.17 -21.80 -0.09
N THR A 732 13.50 -22.81 0.45
CA THR A 732 13.37 -24.12 -0.18
C THR A 732 11.90 -24.49 -0.22
N HIS A 733 11.44 -25.01 -1.35
CA HIS A 733 10.11 -25.61 -1.40
C HIS A 733 10.22 -27.07 -0.96
N ASN A 734 9.30 -27.49 -0.10
CA ASN A 734 9.19 -28.91 0.21
C ASN A 734 8.78 -29.62 -1.08
N PRO A 735 9.40 -30.77 -1.41
CA PRO A 735 8.95 -31.57 -2.54
C PRO A 735 7.50 -31.97 -2.25
N THR A 736 6.57 -31.38 -2.99
CA THR A 736 5.22 -31.94 -3.11
C THR A 736 5.40 -33.35 -3.65
N ASP A 737 4.83 -34.35 -2.97
CA ASP A 737 4.59 -35.65 -3.59
C ASP A 737 3.98 -35.37 -4.95
N ALA A 738 4.73 -35.68 -6.00
CA ALA A 738 4.27 -35.52 -7.36
C ALA A 738 2.95 -36.29 -7.44
N ARG A 739 1.83 -35.57 -7.51
CA ARG A 739 0.61 -36.14 -8.06
C ARG A 739 0.99 -36.52 -9.48
N THR A 740 1.28 -37.79 -9.64
CA THR A 740 1.21 -38.52 -10.89
C THR A 740 -0.07 -38.08 -11.59
N SER A 741 0.07 -37.19 -12.56
CA SER A 741 -0.91 -37.03 -13.63
C SER A 741 -0.84 -38.32 -14.45
N THR A 742 -1.52 -39.35 -13.98
CA THR A 742 -2.03 -40.43 -14.82
C THR A 742 -3.42 -40.02 -15.28
N GLU A 743 -3.54 -40.03 -16.61
CA GLU A 743 -4.71 -39.79 -17.49
C GLU A 743 -5.01 -38.34 -17.89
#